data_AF-A0A928FK11-F1
#
_entry.id   AF-A0A928FK11-F1
#
_cell.length_a   1.000
_cell.length_b   1.000
_cell.length_c   1.000
_cell.angle_alpha   90.00
_cell.angle_beta   90.00
_cell.angle_gamma   90.00
#
_symmetry.space_group_name_H-M   'P 1'
#
loop_
_entity.id
_entity.type
_entity.pdbx_description
1 polymer ?
#
loop_
_entity_poly.entity_id
_entity_poly.type
_entity_poly.pdbx_seq_one_letter_code
_entity_poly.pdbx_strand_id
1 'polypeptide(L)'
;MKKILKAVCIICVFTLTLSLFPFTYTQQKAKAMSVTDFLNTVGPMATADMNRTGILASLTMAQAILESGWGTSVLALNANALFGMKATNWSGATYWHNGTSWRAYGSWQESVNDHGSHLSTMSRYSNLVGETNYVTACHNVAADGYCTDVGYAESLINLIEKYNLTQFDGAGKVLEGASPIYIGENFMAFIRHTATGKYITDVNDNLVIADGKFDGSQMWHFYYNSDGSYSIVNDVKDKFIDVQGGNYSDGTNIWLYQGNGLDTQKFYIYFLRGNFYFRCVPSSKVFDVNASSSNLQLYGDSTGVNDVEFQARSFEILKYNLDYGNWFLNFGSGDTVYVRNVQSGMLMTANDFDVSFTNPTYGDNQKWRLNRRDNGSYEFISDYAGGKYLDVANGEMATATDVNLWYGNGLKSQGFYILPTDAEDYYVIKPCYTENVLDMGAESFDLKLYPPLINEEIPRNAQLFEIVFENMSNNTFSPVNLGEQFEAYITNQLNNYTLTDMGSYTLQAQPTTKLENQVFKFIYDASTNSYEIIGNSGFAMDVGAAAHKDASVIGMYPRNNSIAQRFRIYKIDGYYCISPIYTNRIVDVSTYNNVTVQLYGAYSAPQRNFIIEIKIEDKLVLKKDSSFIKDGANLYISSNQTVGNVISNFDNTKVSILKSDGTIAEKSDYVGTGSTVILIKDGIKYDSVTIIVKGDVDGDGKIDSTDYLRIKSAFVGMISLDSTSKKAADIDSNNIIDTTDYMRVKSHFLGNYNITNK
;
A
#
# COMPACT_ATOMS: atom_id res chain seq x y z
N MET A 1 74.62 -1.91 -15.05
CA MET A 1 75.32 -3.18 -15.31
C MET A 1 74.26 -4.28 -15.48
N LYS A 2 74.25 -4.93 -16.64
CA LYS A 2 73.53 -6.16 -17.06
C LYS A 2 71.97 -6.12 -17.00
N LYS A 3 71.24 -6.00 -18.12
CA LYS A 3 71.09 -6.88 -19.32
C LYS A 3 70.18 -8.11 -19.05
N ILE A 4 69.24 -8.57 -19.89
CA ILE A 4 68.72 -8.22 -21.23
C ILE A 4 67.54 -9.19 -21.58
N LEU A 5 66.53 -8.66 -22.30
CA LEU A 5 65.65 -9.18 -23.39
C LEU A 5 65.17 -10.64 -23.48
N LYS A 6 63.95 -10.80 -24.04
CA LYS A 6 63.58 -11.03 -25.49
C LYS A 6 62.04 -11.25 -25.58
N ALA A 7 61.24 -10.98 -26.62
CA ALA A 7 61.30 -10.52 -28.03
C ALA A 7 59.81 -10.26 -28.47
N VAL A 8 59.42 -9.18 -29.19
CA VAL A 8 59.34 -9.00 -30.68
C VAL A 8 58.41 -10.06 -31.34
N CYS A 9 57.42 -9.83 -32.24
CA CYS A 9 56.85 -8.70 -33.01
C CYS A 9 55.78 -9.27 -34.00
N ILE A 10 55.13 -8.41 -34.81
CA ILE A 10 54.48 -8.66 -36.15
C ILE A 10 52.96 -8.98 -36.09
N ILE A 11 51.99 -8.30 -36.74
CA ILE A 11 51.88 -7.57 -38.02
C ILE A 11 51.15 -6.21 -37.89
N CYS A 12 51.65 -5.19 -38.62
CA CYS A 12 50.96 -3.94 -39.01
C CYS A 12 50.37 -4.05 -40.44
N VAL A 13 49.22 -3.39 -40.73
CA VAL A 13 48.92 -2.61 -41.96
C VAL A 13 47.75 -1.63 -41.61
N PHE A 14 47.99 -0.33 -41.33
CA PHE A 14 47.81 0.87 -42.20
C PHE A 14 46.45 0.93 -42.95
N THR A 15 45.54 1.91 -42.80
CA THR A 15 45.66 3.36 -43.12
C THR A 15 44.48 4.22 -42.58
N LEU A 16 44.77 5.51 -42.27
CA LEU A 16 43.93 6.75 -42.38
C LEU A 16 42.55 6.82 -41.66
N THR A 17 42.13 7.87 -40.94
CA THR A 17 42.41 9.32 -40.90
C THR A 17 42.17 9.88 -39.49
N LEU A 18 42.87 10.97 -39.17
CA LEU A 18 42.74 11.76 -37.94
C LEU A 18 41.47 12.63 -38.02
N SER A 19 40.48 12.40 -37.13
CA SER A 19 39.45 13.40 -36.80
C SER A 19 39.49 13.70 -35.31
N LEU A 20 39.71 14.98 -34.99
CA LEU A 20 39.61 15.54 -33.65
C LEU A 20 38.16 15.47 -33.19
N PHE A 21 37.82 14.51 -32.35
CA PHE A 21 36.61 14.59 -31.52
C PHE A 21 36.91 15.45 -30.30
N PRO A 22 36.13 16.53 -30.04
CA PRO A 22 36.20 17.21 -28.76
C PRO A 22 35.76 16.23 -27.68
N PHE A 23 36.66 15.92 -26.74
CA PHE A 23 36.31 15.30 -25.47
C PHE A 23 35.45 16.32 -24.71
N THR A 24 34.13 16.25 -24.85
CA THR A 24 33.22 16.90 -23.92
C THR A 24 33.32 16.13 -22.61
N TYR A 25 33.89 16.77 -21.59
CA TYR A 25 33.80 16.30 -20.21
C TYR A 25 32.32 16.32 -19.83
N THR A 26 31.66 15.16 -19.88
CA THR A 26 30.33 15.00 -19.31
C THR A 26 30.47 15.13 -17.80
N GLN A 27 30.01 16.25 -17.22
CA GLN A 27 29.66 16.24 -15.81
C GLN A 27 28.52 15.23 -15.64
N GLN A 28 28.85 14.08 -15.06
CA GLN A 28 27.87 13.12 -14.59
C GLN A 28 27.05 13.83 -13.49
N LYS A 29 25.79 14.19 -13.78
CA LYS A 29 24.85 14.59 -12.73
C LYS A 29 24.79 13.45 -11.71
N ALA A 30 25.19 13.71 -10.48
CA ALA A 30 25.06 12.77 -9.38
C ALA A 30 23.61 12.31 -9.28
N LYS A 31 23.40 10.99 -9.22
CA LYS A 31 22.09 10.38 -8.99
C LYS A 31 21.58 10.89 -7.63
N ALA A 32 20.37 11.45 -7.58
CA ALA A 32 19.75 11.81 -6.31
C ALA A 32 19.64 10.55 -5.44
N MET A 33 20.16 10.61 -4.23
CA MET A 33 20.08 9.53 -3.24
C MET A 33 18.64 9.38 -2.77
N SER A 34 18.15 8.14 -2.65
CA SER A 34 16.81 7.91 -2.10
C SER A 34 16.77 8.13 -0.58
N VAL A 35 15.59 8.36 -0.02
CA VAL A 35 15.37 8.45 1.44
C VAL A 35 15.97 7.23 2.14
N THR A 36 15.68 6.03 1.65
CA THR A 36 16.17 4.76 2.21
C THR A 36 17.70 4.66 2.18
N ASP A 37 18.33 5.08 1.09
CA ASP A 37 19.80 5.03 0.96
C ASP A 37 20.48 5.96 1.98
N PHE A 38 19.91 7.15 2.22
CA PHE A 38 20.45 8.07 3.22
C PHE A 38 20.35 7.49 4.64
N LEU A 39 19.18 6.95 5.00
CA LEU A 39 18.95 6.37 6.33
C LEU A 39 19.90 5.20 6.60
N ASN A 40 20.07 4.30 5.62
CA ASN A 40 20.98 3.16 5.73
C ASN A 40 22.46 3.57 5.79
N THR A 41 22.81 4.72 5.21
CA THR A 41 24.18 5.22 5.22
C THR A 41 24.51 5.95 6.52
N VAL A 42 23.65 6.89 6.95
CA VAL A 42 23.95 7.79 8.09
C VAL A 42 23.51 7.19 9.43
N GLY A 43 22.48 6.34 9.45
CA GLY A 43 21.95 5.71 10.67
C GLY A 43 23.03 5.01 11.51
N PRO A 44 23.81 4.07 10.93
CA PRO A 44 24.93 3.43 11.64
C PRO A 44 26.00 4.42 12.11
N MET A 45 26.24 5.50 11.37
CA MET A 45 27.20 6.56 11.75
C MET A 45 26.73 7.31 12.98
N ALA A 46 25.44 7.66 13.03
CA ALA A 46 24.80 8.33 14.16
C ALA A 46 24.72 7.43 15.40
N THR A 47 24.44 6.13 15.23
CA THR A 47 24.50 5.15 16.33
C THR A 47 25.92 5.04 16.90
N ALA A 48 26.93 4.95 16.04
CA ALA A 48 28.34 4.93 16.48
C ALA A 48 28.72 6.23 17.22
N ASP A 49 28.21 7.37 16.76
CA ASP A 49 28.42 8.65 17.43
C ASP A 49 27.73 8.73 18.79
N MET A 50 26.47 8.31 18.89
CA MET A 50 25.73 8.24 20.16
C MET A 50 26.48 7.43 21.22
N ASN A 51 27.03 6.27 20.84
CA ASN A 51 27.83 5.45 21.75
C ASN A 51 29.11 6.16 22.23
N ARG A 52 29.63 7.10 21.44
CA ARG A 52 30.84 7.86 21.75
C ARG A 52 30.55 9.12 22.55
N THR A 53 29.42 9.78 22.30
CA THR A 53 29.14 11.15 22.79
C THR A 53 27.98 11.23 23.77
N GLY A 54 27.12 10.21 23.81
CA GLY A 54 25.86 10.21 24.55
C GLY A 54 24.77 11.06 23.91
N ILE A 55 24.97 11.61 22.71
CA ILE A 55 23.94 12.37 21.98
C ILE A 55 23.07 11.39 21.20
N LEU A 56 21.74 11.46 21.35
CA LEU A 56 20.82 10.55 20.64
C LEU A 56 21.08 10.50 19.13
N ALA A 57 21.13 9.29 18.59
CA ALA A 57 21.31 9.05 17.17
C ALA A 57 20.12 9.58 16.37
N SER A 58 18.90 9.49 16.91
CA SER A 58 17.67 10.03 16.33
C SER A 58 17.72 11.55 16.18
N LEU A 59 18.22 12.27 17.19
CA LEU A 59 18.46 13.71 17.11
C LEU A 59 19.49 14.05 16.03
N THR A 60 20.63 13.35 16.05
CA THR A 60 21.71 13.54 15.07
C THR A 60 21.24 13.28 13.64
N MET A 61 20.43 12.24 13.43
CA MET A 61 19.83 11.91 12.13
C MET A 61 18.84 12.98 11.67
N ALA A 62 17.96 13.45 12.55
CA ALA A 62 16.98 14.49 12.20
C ALA A 62 17.67 15.80 11.78
N GLN A 63 18.72 16.20 12.51
CA GLN A 63 19.53 17.36 12.13
C GLN A 63 20.27 17.12 10.81
N ALA A 64 20.87 15.95 10.61
CA ALA A 64 21.53 15.63 9.34
C ALA A 64 20.55 15.72 8.15
N ILE A 65 19.32 15.21 8.28
CA ILE A 65 18.28 15.31 7.25
C ILE A 65 17.96 16.77 6.93
N LEU A 66 17.67 17.56 7.97
CA LEU A 66 17.19 18.93 7.83
C LEU A 66 18.27 19.88 7.28
N GLU A 67 19.49 19.78 7.81
CA GLU A 67 20.61 20.68 7.46
C GLU A 67 21.21 20.37 6.08
N SER A 68 21.18 19.09 5.67
CA SER A 68 21.78 18.67 4.40
C SER A 68 20.79 18.49 3.25
N GLY A 69 19.48 18.53 3.53
CA GLY A 69 18.45 18.17 2.57
C GLY A 69 18.66 16.75 2.06
N TRP A 70 18.76 15.77 2.96
CA TRP A 70 19.05 14.36 2.64
C TRP A 70 20.38 14.17 1.90
N GLY A 71 21.43 14.91 2.29
CA GLY A 71 22.76 14.83 1.69
C GLY A 71 22.88 15.49 0.31
N THR A 72 21.85 16.19 -0.17
CA THR A 72 21.83 16.78 -1.52
C THR A 72 22.29 18.24 -1.57
N SER A 73 22.51 18.89 -0.42
CA SER A 73 23.01 20.26 -0.36
C SER A 73 24.40 20.40 -0.99
N VAL A 74 24.73 21.61 -1.46
CA VAL A 74 26.05 21.92 -2.03
C VAL A 74 27.18 21.59 -1.04
N LEU A 75 26.96 21.82 0.26
CA LEU A 75 27.94 21.52 1.31
C LEU A 75 28.09 20.01 1.55
N ALA A 76 26.99 19.26 1.55
CA ALA A 76 27.03 17.81 1.72
C ALA A 76 27.73 17.11 0.54
N LEU A 77 27.46 17.56 -0.70
CA LEU A 77 28.02 16.98 -1.92
C LEU A 77 29.49 17.36 -2.16
N ASN A 78 29.89 18.60 -1.87
CA ASN A 78 31.22 19.10 -2.25
C ASN A 78 32.19 19.19 -1.06
N ALA A 79 31.71 19.15 0.17
CA ALA A 79 32.52 19.30 1.38
C ALA A 79 32.26 18.20 2.43
N ASN A 80 31.42 17.21 2.13
CA ASN A 80 30.97 16.18 3.07
C ASN A 80 30.37 16.74 4.37
N ALA A 81 29.86 17.97 4.34
CA ALA A 81 29.40 18.69 5.54
C ALA A 81 27.88 18.58 5.68
N LEU A 82 27.41 17.66 6.54
CA LEU A 82 25.98 17.39 6.72
C LEU A 82 25.26 18.45 7.58
N PHE A 83 25.98 19.13 8.50
CA PHE A 83 25.37 19.98 9.54
C PHE A 83 25.63 21.48 9.38
N GLY A 84 26.20 21.91 8.26
CA GLY A 84 26.43 23.35 8.00
C GLY A 84 27.26 24.07 9.06
N MET A 85 28.28 23.43 9.65
CA MET A 85 29.09 24.06 10.70
C MET A 85 30.08 25.08 10.12
N LYS A 86 30.10 26.31 10.68
CA LYS A 86 31.04 27.36 10.27
C LYS A 86 32.47 27.05 10.72
N ALA A 87 33.45 27.45 9.90
CA ALA A 87 34.87 27.28 10.18
C ALA A 87 35.43 28.34 11.17
N THR A 88 34.68 28.65 12.23
CA THR A 88 35.14 29.55 13.30
C THR A 88 35.99 28.75 14.29
N ASN A 89 37.25 29.15 14.49
CA ASN A 89 38.24 28.40 15.31
C ASN A 89 38.44 26.94 14.85
N TRP A 90 38.34 26.71 13.53
CA TRP A 90 38.52 25.39 12.91
C TRP A 90 39.91 25.27 12.30
N SER A 91 40.63 24.18 12.62
CA SER A 91 41.97 23.90 12.10
C SER A 91 42.00 22.91 10.92
N GLY A 92 40.85 22.36 10.54
CA GLY A 92 40.72 21.40 9.44
C GLY A 92 40.44 22.07 8.09
N ALA A 93 40.07 21.26 7.09
CA ALA A 93 39.76 21.74 5.75
C ALA A 93 38.51 22.63 5.75
N THR A 94 38.46 23.60 4.83
CA THR A 94 37.33 24.54 4.70
C THR A 94 36.79 24.58 3.29
N TYR A 95 35.49 24.84 3.16
CA TYR A 95 34.81 25.06 1.89
C TYR A 95 34.16 26.45 1.87
N TRP A 96 34.48 27.26 0.87
CA TRP A 96 33.92 28.61 0.72
C TRP A 96 32.60 28.56 -0.07
N HIS A 97 31.51 28.99 0.55
CA HIS A 97 30.20 29.03 -0.09
C HIS A 97 29.36 30.19 0.43
N ASN A 98 28.73 30.95 -0.47
CA ASN A 98 27.88 32.12 -0.15
C ASN A 98 28.53 33.13 0.81
N GLY A 99 29.80 33.49 0.55
CA GLY A 99 30.50 34.51 1.32
C GLY A 99 30.93 34.09 2.72
N THR A 100 30.80 32.81 3.07
CA THR A 100 31.18 32.25 4.38
C THR A 100 32.07 31.02 4.20
N SER A 101 32.98 30.80 5.16
CA SER A 101 33.83 29.61 5.24
C SER A 101 33.17 28.55 6.13
N TRP A 102 32.92 27.37 5.57
CA TRP A 102 32.31 26.22 6.21
C TRP A 102 33.36 25.15 6.49
N ARG A 103 33.15 24.32 7.52
CA ARG A 103 33.99 23.14 7.75
C ARG A 103 33.81 22.15 6.60
N ALA A 104 34.90 21.49 6.20
CA ALA A 104 34.91 20.45 5.19
C ALA A 104 35.58 19.19 5.74
N TYR A 105 35.11 18.03 5.28
CA TYR A 105 35.46 16.73 5.86
C TYR A 105 35.88 15.73 4.76
N GLY A 106 36.68 14.73 5.14
CA GLY A 106 37.04 13.63 4.26
C GLY A 106 35.88 12.66 3.99
N SER A 107 34.90 12.60 4.89
CA SER A 107 33.73 11.73 4.80
C SER A 107 32.54 12.26 5.62
N TRP A 108 31.33 11.75 5.37
CA TRP A 108 30.16 12.05 6.21
C TRP A 108 30.32 11.55 7.64
N GLN A 109 31.04 10.44 7.88
CA GLN A 109 31.34 9.97 9.24
C GLN A 109 32.15 11.00 10.03
N GLU A 110 33.12 11.67 9.41
CA GLU A 110 33.87 12.75 10.06
C GLU A 110 32.98 13.95 10.40
N SER A 111 32.04 14.29 9.52
CA SER A 111 31.07 15.35 9.78
C SER A 111 30.15 15.01 10.97
N VAL A 112 29.67 13.77 11.04
CA VAL A 112 28.87 13.25 12.19
C VAL A 112 29.69 13.31 13.48
N ASN A 113 30.94 12.87 13.44
CA ASN A 113 31.81 12.87 14.62
C ASN A 113 32.12 14.30 15.12
N ASP A 114 32.36 15.26 14.22
CA ASP A 114 32.60 16.66 14.60
C ASP A 114 31.34 17.30 15.21
N HIS A 115 30.17 17.04 14.62
CA HIS A 115 28.88 17.47 15.14
C HIS A 115 28.59 16.90 16.54
N GLY A 116 28.71 15.59 16.72
CA GLY A 116 28.53 14.95 18.03
C GLY A 116 29.51 15.46 19.09
N SER A 117 30.75 15.75 18.69
CA SER A 117 31.75 16.34 19.59
C SER A 117 31.38 17.78 19.96
N HIS A 118 30.83 18.56 19.03
CA HIS A 118 30.37 19.92 19.29
C HIS A 118 29.24 19.95 20.32
N LEU A 119 28.22 19.09 20.15
CA LEU A 119 27.10 19.00 21.08
C LEU A 119 27.52 18.45 22.45
N SER A 120 28.39 17.43 22.50
CA SER A 120 28.80 16.83 23.78
C SER A 120 29.82 17.66 24.59
N THR A 121 30.53 18.60 23.96
CA THR A 121 31.59 19.37 24.65
C THR A 121 31.22 20.81 24.99
N MET A 122 30.25 21.42 24.30
CA MET A 122 29.82 22.79 24.62
C MET A 122 28.92 22.80 25.84
N SER A 123 29.26 23.63 26.83
CA SER A 123 28.53 23.69 28.11
C SER A 123 27.03 23.94 27.97
N ARG A 124 26.62 24.72 26.96
CA ARG A 124 25.22 25.03 26.66
C ARG A 124 24.38 23.81 26.29
N TYR A 125 24.98 22.71 25.80
CA TYR A 125 24.30 21.50 25.35
C TYR A 125 24.52 20.30 26.30
N SER A 126 25.03 20.55 27.51
CA SER A 126 25.38 19.50 28.48
C SER A 126 24.19 18.64 28.93
N ASN A 127 22.97 19.17 28.82
CA ASN A 127 21.69 18.49 29.03
C ASN A 127 21.32 17.47 27.92
N LEU A 128 22.02 17.45 26.79
CA LEU A 128 21.78 16.48 25.72
C LEU A 128 22.53 15.16 25.94
N VAL A 129 23.64 15.19 26.68
CA VAL A 129 24.51 14.02 26.89
C VAL A 129 23.83 13.03 27.83
N GLY A 130 23.47 11.86 27.31
CA GLY A 130 22.79 10.80 28.05
C GLY A 130 21.28 10.99 28.18
N GLU A 131 20.70 11.99 27.51
CA GLU A 131 19.25 12.10 27.37
C GLU A 131 18.71 10.88 26.60
N THR A 132 17.60 10.32 27.07
CA THR A 132 16.96 9.13 26.49
C THR A 132 15.64 9.45 25.79
N ASN A 133 15.09 10.65 26.03
CA ASN A 133 13.86 11.12 25.43
C ASN A 133 14.16 12.10 24.28
N TYR A 134 13.90 11.66 23.05
CA TYR A 134 14.18 12.46 21.86
C TYR A 134 13.35 13.76 21.80
N VAL A 135 12.13 13.79 22.33
CA VAL A 135 11.29 15.01 22.38
C VAL A 135 11.97 16.04 23.28
N THR A 136 12.41 15.62 24.46
CA THR A 136 13.17 16.47 25.38
C THR A 136 14.48 16.94 24.76
N ALA A 137 15.21 16.05 24.09
CA ALA A 137 16.46 16.39 23.40
C ALA A 137 16.24 17.44 22.29
N CYS A 138 15.18 17.33 21.49
CA CYS A 138 14.81 18.28 20.43
C CYS A 138 14.45 19.67 21.00
N HIS A 139 13.68 19.73 22.09
CA HIS A 139 13.38 21.01 22.74
C HIS A 139 14.61 21.63 23.39
N ASN A 140 15.44 20.81 24.05
CA ASN A 140 16.68 21.28 24.69
C ASN A 140 17.64 21.85 23.65
N VAL A 141 17.97 21.14 22.57
CA VAL A 141 18.93 21.63 21.56
C VAL A 141 18.47 22.96 20.92
N ALA A 142 17.15 23.14 20.73
CA ALA A 142 16.56 24.37 20.23
C ALA A 142 16.63 25.50 21.27
N ALA A 143 16.20 25.24 22.52
CA ALA A 143 16.22 26.21 23.61
C ALA A 143 17.64 26.64 23.98
N ASP A 144 18.59 25.72 23.87
CA ASP A 144 20.00 25.97 24.07
C ASP A 144 20.58 26.82 22.96
N GLY A 145 19.86 27.01 21.85
CA GLY A 145 20.07 28.00 20.78
C GLY A 145 20.89 27.49 19.60
N TYR A 146 20.72 26.21 19.24
CA TYR A 146 21.31 25.64 18.02
C TYR A 146 20.76 26.32 16.76
N CYS A 147 19.45 26.58 16.73
CA CYS A 147 18.76 27.30 15.67
C CYS A 147 17.90 28.43 16.25
N THR A 148 17.72 29.53 15.52
CA THR A 148 16.87 30.66 15.93
C THR A 148 15.41 30.52 15.48
N ASP A 149 15.08 29.47 14.74
CA ASP A 149 13.71 29.18 14.29
C ASP A 149 12.87 28.63 15.45
N VAL A 150 11.72 29.27 15.69
CA VAL A 150 10.76 28.87 16.74
C VAL A 150 10.13 27.49 16.47
N GLY A 151 10.11 27.03 15.21
CA GLY A 151 9.57 25.72 14.82
C GLY A 151 10.61 24.60 14.74
N TYR A 152 11.87 24.85 15.12
CA TYR A 152 12.96 23.91 14.90
C TYR A 152 12.77 22.59 15.65
N ALA A 153 12.43 22.64 16.95
CA ALA A 153 12.22 21.44 17.77
C ALA A 153 11.12 20.54 17.19
N GLU A 154 9.99 21.13 16.80
CA GLU A 154 8.86 20.41 16.18
C GLU A 154 9.25 19.82 14.82
N SER A 155 10.07 20.52 14.03
CA SER A 155 10.56 19.99 12.75
C SER A 155 11.41 18.74 12.96
N LEU A 156 12.27 18.72 13.99
CA LEU A 156 13.08 17.55 14.34
C LEU A 156 12.21 16.40 14.87
N ILE A 157 11.26 16.67 15.77
CA ILE A 157 10.32 15.67 16.30
C ILE A 157 9.54 15.02 15.15
N ASN A 158 8.98 15.83 14.25
CA ASN A 158 8.24 15.32 13.08
C ASN A 158 9.12 14.44 12.18
N LEU A 159 10.40 14.77 11.99
CA LEU A 159 11.32 13.92 11.22
C LEU A 159 11.62 12.60 11.94
N ILE A 160 11.83 12.65 13.26
CA ILE A 160 12.08 11.46 14.08
C ILE A 160 10.89 10.51 14.03
N GLU A 161 9.66 11.02 14.17
CA GLU A 161 8.44 10.23 14.13
C GLU A 161 8.14 9.71 12.72
N LYS A 162 8.19 10.59 11.71
CA LYS A 162 7.87 10.24 10.31
C LYS A 162 8.78 9.16 9.75
N TYR A 163 10.06 9.14 10.14
CA TYR A 163 11.05 8.18 9.64
C TYR A 163 11.52 7.17 10.69
N ASN A 164 10.84 7.11 11.85
CA ASN A 164 11.13 6.18 12.95
C ASN A 164 12.62 6.18 13.35
N LEU A 165 13.22 7.36 13.54
CA LEU A 165 14.69 7.47 13.71
C LEU A 165 15.19 6.97 15.06
N THR A 166 14.30 6.77 16.04
CA THR A 166 14.62 6.17 17.35
C THR A 166 15.14 4.74 17.26
N GLN A 167 14.93 4.07 16.12
CA GLN A 167 15.51 2.76 15.83
C GLN A 167 17.05 2.73 15.92
N PHE A 168 17.71 3.89 15.84
CA PHE A 168 19.17 4.04 15.87
C PHE A 168 19.76 4.33 17.27
N ASP A 169 18.94 4.52 18.32
CA ASP A 169 19.36 5.00 19.65
C ASP A 169 19.90 3.91 20.63
N GLY A 170 20.63 2.86 20.19
CA GLY A 170 21.01 1.69 21.05
C GLY A 170 21.73 2.02 22.38
N ALA A 171 21.87 1.18 23.44
CA ALA A 171 21.57 -0.23 23.74
C ALA A 171 21.02 -0.39 25.18
N GLY A 172 19.96 -1.17 25.35
CA GLY A 172 19.34 -1.56 26.64
C GLY A 172 18.61 -2.89 26.44
N LYS A 173 18.08 -3.53 27.50
CA LYS A 173 17.15 -4.67 27.30
C LYS A 173 16.14 -4.25 26.25
N VAL A 174 15.99 -5.03 25.19
CA VAL A 174 15.25 -4.54 24.02
C VAL A 174 13.77 -4.27 24.37
N LEU A 175 13.30 -4.84 25.48
CA LEU A 175 11.95 -4.65 26.00
C LEU A 175 11.85 -3.67 27.20
N GLU A 176 12.96 -3.14 27.75
CA GLU A 176 12.86 -2.10 28.81
C GLU A 176 12.39 -0.78 28.21
N GLY A 177 11.19 -0.35 28.63
CA GLY A 177 10.55 0.87 28.13
C GLY A 177 9.70 0.67 26.88
N ALA A 178 9.83 -0.46 26.17
CA ALA A 178 8.90 -0.84 25.11
C ALA A 178 7.57 -1.30 25.71
N SER A 179 6.46 -0.91 25.11
CA SER A 179 5.13 -1.42 25.47
C SER A 179 4.79 -2.62 24.59
N PRO A 180 4.15 -3.67 25.12
CA PRO A 180 3.53 -4.70 24.30
C PRO A 180 2.58 -4.04 23.30
N ILE A 181 2.54 -4.55 22.08
CA ILE A 181 1.69 -4.03 21.03
C ILE A 181 0.45 -4.90 20.86
N TYR A 182 -0.68 -4.25 20.61
CA TYR A 182 -1.88 -4.92 20.15
C TYR A 182 -1.75 -5.20 18.65
N ILE A 183 -1.90 -6.45 18.27
CA ILE A 183 -1.82 -6.93 16.88
C ILE A 183 -3.13 -7.58 16.41
N GLY A 184 -4.27 -7.27 17.02
CA GLY A 184 -5.57 -7.87 16.68
C GLY A 184 -6.05 -8.87 17.73
N GLU A 185 -7.35 -9.15 17.80
CA GLU A 185 -7.96 -9.85 18.95
C GLU A 185 -8.34 -11.32 18.71
N ASN A 186 -8.25 -11.82 17.49
CA ASN A 186 -8.66 -13.18 17.16
C ASN A 186 -8.21 -13.53 15.73
N PHE A 187 -6.95 -13.91 15.52
CA PHE A 187 -6.42 -14.10 14.16
C PHE A 187 -5.51 -15.31 14.01
N MET A 188 -5.46 -15.84 12.79
CA MET A 188 -4.53 -16.90 12.42
C MET A 188 -3.23 -16.29 11.90
N ALA A 189 -2.10 -16.98 12.06
CA ALA A 189 -0.84 -16.57 11.46
C ALA A 189 0.12 -17.74 11.24
N PHE A 190 1.04 -17.53 10.32
CA PHE A 190 2.32 -18.23 10.32
C PHE A 190 3.34 -17.38 11.07
N ILE A 191 4.24 -18.03 11.81
CA ILE A 191 5.33 -17.33 12.50
C ILE A 191 6.64 -17.70 11.80
N ARG A 192 7.23 -16.75 11.08
CA ARG A 192 8.46 -16.93 10.31
C ARG A 192 9.64 -16.37 11.09
N HIS A 193 10.69 -17.16 11.28
CA HIS A 193 11.95 -16.69 11.84
C HIS A 193 12.70 -15.84 10.80
N THR A 194 13.02 -14.60 11.15
CA THR A 194 13.49 -13.60 10.18
C THR A 194 14.87 -13.94 9.61
N ALA A 195 15.76 -14.51 10.43
CA ALA A 195 17.13 -14.82 10.01
C ALA A 195 17.21 -15.95 8.98
N THR A 196 16.32 -16.95 9.11
CA THR A 196 16.38 -18.20 8.32
C THR A 196 15.28 -18.32 7.30
N GLY A 197 14.23 -17.49 7.39
CA GLY A 197 13.01 -17.61 6.58
C GLY A 197 12.15 -18.84 6.89
N LYS A 198 12.51 -19.63 7.91
CA LYS A 198 11.81 -20.86 8.32
C LYS A 198 10.68 -20.57 9.30
N TYR A 199 9.74 -21.49 9.42
CA TYR A 199 8.50 -21.30 10.16
C TYR A 199 8.49 -22.11 11.45
N ILE A 200 7.93 -21.54 12.53
CA ILE A 200 7.61 -22.31 13.73
C ILE A 200 6.64 -23.42 13.35
N THR A 201 7.06 -24.65 13.63
CA THR A 201 6.44 -25.90 13.18
C THR A 201 6.30 -26.84 14.36
N ASP A 202 5.10 -27.38 14.53
CA ASP A 202 4.84 -28.49 15.43
C ASP A 202 5.41 -29.80 14.88
N VAL A 203 6.30 -30.41 15.66
CA VAL A 203 6.84 -31.75 15.42
C VAL A 203 6.64 -32.58 16.69
N ASN A 204 5.56 -33.37 16.71
CA ASN A 204 5.18 -34.22 17.85
C ASN A 204 5.07 -33.43 19.17
N ASP A 205 4.36 -32.31 19.14
CA ASP A 205 4.16 -31.37 20.25
C ASP A 205 5.41 -30.58 20.64
N ASN A 206 6.55 -30.80 19.99
CA ASN A 206 7.74 -29.96 20.15
C ASN A 206 7.78 -28.87 19.07
N LEU A 207 8.09 -27.62 19.44
CA LEU A 207 8.17 -26.53 18.45
C LEU A 207 9.60 -26.35 17.95
N VAL A 208 9.76 -26.43 16.64
CA VAL A 208 11.04 -26.20 15.93
C VAL A 208 10.82 -25.23 14.78
N ILE A 209 11.88 -24.69 14.19
CA ILE A 209 11.78 -24.03 12.88
C ILE A 209 12.04 -25.02 11.74
N ALA A 210 11.17 -25.02 10.73
CA ALA A 210 11.29 -25.86 9.53
C ALA A 210 10.88 -25.08 8.26
N ASP A 211 11.17 -25.63 7.08
CA ASP A 211 10.78 -25.00 5.82
C ASP A 211 9.25 -24.87 5.71
N GLY A 212 8.77 -23.87 4.96
CA GLY A 212 7.35 -23.58 4.82
C GLY A 212 6.59 -24.75 4.18
N LYS A 213 5.68 -25.35 4.96
CA LYS A 213 4.69 -26.35 4.53
C LYS A 213 3.30 -25.74 4.42
N PHE A 214 3.05 -24.65 5.17
CA PHE A 214 1.78 -23.92 5.15
C PHE A 214 0.55 -24.80 5.44
N ASP A 215 0.73 -25.80 6.31
CA ASP A 215 -0.30 -26.73 6.75
C ASP A 215 -0.62 -26.53 8.25
N GLY A 216 -1.51 -27.36 8.79
CA GLY A 216 -1.91 -27.32 10.19
C GLY A 216 -0.78 -27.39 11.22
N SER A 217 0.40 -27.90 10.88
CA SER A 217 1.56 -27.94 11.78
C SER A 217 2.25 -26.57 11.93
N GLN A 218 1.95 -25.61 11.06
CA GLN A 218 2.55 -24.26 11.05
C GLN A 218 1.50 -23.15 11.22
N MET A 219 0.23 -23.51 11.43
CA MET A 219 -0.88 -22.58 11.61
C MET A 219 -1.14 -22.29 13.09
N TRP A 220 -1.16 -21.00 13.43
CA TRP A 220 -1.26 -20.52 14.81
C TRP A 220 -2.42 -19.57 14.99
N HIS A 221 -3.33 -19.85 15.92
CA HIS A 221 -4.44 -18.98 16.31
C HIS A 221 -4.03 -18.12 17.51
N PHE A 222 -4.12 -16.81 17.38
CA PHE A 222 -3.83 -15.81 18.39
C PHE A 222 -5.12 -15.28 19.02
N TYR A 223 -5.25 -15.43 20.34
CA TYR A 223 -6.32 -14.85 21.15
C TYR A 223 -5.76 -13.75 22.05
N TYR A 224 -6.33 -12.55 21.98
CA TYR A 224 -5.91 -11.43 22.83
C TYR A 224 -6.57 -11.51 24.20
N ASN A 225 -5.76 -11.39 25.25
CA ASN A 225 -6.20 -11.47 26.64
C ASN A 225 -6.37 -10.07 27.24
N SER A 226 -7.21 -9.96 28.28
CA SER A 226 -7.50 -8.70 28.97
C SER A 226 -6.29 -8.06 29.68
N ASP A 227 -5.23 -8.85 29.92
CA ASP A 227 -3.96 -8.41 30.51
C ASP A 227 -2.94 -7.89 29.48
N GLY A 228 -3.34 -7.79 28.21
CA GLY A 228 -2.50 -7.32 27.09
C GLY A 228 -1.60 -8.40 26.47
N SER A 229 -1.70 -9.65 26.95
CA SER A 229 -0.96 -10.79 26.39
C SER A 229 -1.77 -11.53 25.32
N TYR A 230 -1.12 -12.51 24.68
CA TYR A 230 -1.72 -13.42 23.72
C TYR A 230 -1.62 -14.87 24.17
N SER A 231 -2.71 -15.61 23.98
CA SER A 231 -2.69 -17.07 23.97
C SER A 231 -2.56 -17.55 22.53
N ILE A 232 -1.58 -18.40 22.23
CA ILE A 232 -1.28 -18.85 20.86
C ILE A 232 -1.54 -20.35 20.76
N VAL A 233 -2.39 -20.78 19.84
CA VAL A 233 -2.94 -22.14 19.77
C VAL A 233 -2.66 -22.76 18.41
N ASN A 234 -2.25 -24.03 18.38
CA ASN A 234 -2.26 -24.81 17.15
C ASN A 234 -3.71 -25.21 16.83
N ASP A 235 -4.27 -24.69 15.74
CA ASP A 235 -5.68 -24.86 15.38
C ASP A 235 -6.08 -26.32 15.16
N VAL A 236 -5.19 -27.13 14.56
CA VAL A 236 -5.49 -28.53 14.27
C VAL A 236 -5.49 -29.41 15.52
N LYS A 237 -4.63 -29.09 16.51
CA LYS A 237 -4.47 -29.90 17.72
C LYS A 237 -5.22 -29.38 18.94
N ASP A 238 -5.73 -28.14 18.89
CA ASP A 238 -6.33 -27.45 20.03
C ASP A 238 -5.41 -27.44 21.27
N LYS A 239 -4.12 -27.19 21.03
CA LYS A 239 -3.06 -27.09 22.06
C LYS A 239 -2.37 -25.74 22.01
N PHE A 240 -2.00 -25.24 23.17
CA PHE A 240 -1.41 -23.93 23.37
C PHE A 240 0.11 -24.03 23.32
N ILE A 241 0.75 -23.01 22.74
CA ILE A 241 2.18 -22.78 22.95
C ILE A 241 2.39 -22.55 24.45
N ASP A 242 3.29 -23.31 25.06
CA ASP A 242 3.52 -23.35 26.50
C ASP A 242 5.02 -23.33 26.80
N VAL A 243 5.39 -22.80 27.96
CA VAL A 243 6.74 -22.93 28.52
C VAL A 243 6.85 -24.21 29.32
N GLN A 244 7.69 -25.15 28.84
CA GLN A 244 7.74 -26.50 29.40
C GLN A 244 7.99 -26.54 30.89
N GLY A 245 7.02 -27.11 31.62
CA GLY A 245 7.07 -27.29 33.07
C GLY A 245 7.04 -25.99 33.88
N GLY A 246 6.71 -24.84 33.25
CA GLY A 246 6.77 -23.53 33.90
C GLY A 246 8.17 -23.12 34.35
N ASN A 247 9.22 -23.66 33.72
CA ASN A 247 10.60 -23.29 34.01
C ASN A 247 11.00 -22.04 33.21
N TYR A 248 11.61 -21.05 33.85
CA TYR A 248 12.03 -19.81 33.20
C TYR A 248 13.55 -19.70 33.08
N SER A 249 14.28 -20.81 33.07
CA SER A 249 15.72 -20.87 32.83
C SER A 249 16.03 -20.71 31.34
N ASP A 250 17.22 -20.19 31.01
CA ASP A 250 17.65 -20.10 29.61
C ASP A 250 17.74 -21.49 28.99
N GLY A 251 17.26 -21.63 27.75
CA GLY A 251 17.16 -22.91 27.06
C GLY A 251 15.94 -23.75 27.46
N THR A 252 15.01 -23.23 28.26
CA THR A 252 13.76 -23.97 28.54
C THR A 252 12.98 -24.15 27.25
N ASN A 253 12.50 -25.38 27.01
CA ASN A 253 11.80 -25.72 25.79
C ASN A 253 10.44 -25.01 25.65
N ILE A 254 10.08 -24.62 24.43
CA ILE A 254 8.74 -24.18 24.06
C ILE A 254 8.05 -25.31 23.29
N TRP A 255 6.85 -25.68 23.72
CA TRP A 255 6.17 -26.88 23.25
C TRP A 255 4.65 -26.67 23.22
N LEU A 256 3.90 -27.66 22.75
CA LEU A 256 2.44 -27.67 22.77
C LEU A 256 1.92 -28.41 23.99
N TYR A 257 1.02 -27.75 24.73
CA TYR A 257 0.36 -28.34 25.88
C TYR A 257 -1.15 -28.06 25.87
N GLN A 258 -1.92 -28.92 26.53
CA GLN A 258 -3.35 -28.72 26.68
C GLN A 258 -3.66 -27.40 27.40
N GLY A 259 -4.70 -26.70 26.97
CA GLY A 259 -5.11 -25.42 27.57
C GLY A 259 -5.36 -25.57 29.07
N ASN A 260 -4.65 -24.79 29.88
CA ASN A 260 -4.74 -24.83 31.34
C ASN A 260 -4.97 -23.45 31.97
N GLY A 261 -4.94 -22.37 31.16
CA GLY A 261 -5.21 -21.00 31.59
C GLY A 261 -4.11 -20.37 32.45
N LEU A 262 -2.97 -21.05 32.64
CA LEU A 262 -1.82 -20.53 33.38
C LEU A 262 -1.06 -19.52 32.53
N ASP A 263 -0.35 -18.61 33.19
CA ASP A 263 0.45 -17.59 32.51
C ASP A 263 1.65 -18.18 31.73
N THR A 264 1.96 -19.48 31.90
CA THR A 264 2.94 -20.20 31.07
C THR A 264 2.51 -20.32 29.60
N GLN A 265 1.22 -20.13 29.31
CA GLN A 265 0.62 -20.19 27.97
C GLN A 265 0.35 -18.79 27.38
N LYS A 266 0.84 -17.74 28.03
CA LYS A 266 0.57 -16.34 27.65
C LYS A 266 1.86 -15.60 27.30
N PHE A 267 1.79 -14.81 26.23
CA PHE A 267 2.95 -14.09 25.69
C PHE A 267 2.59 -12.64 25.35
N TYR A 268 3.39 -11.69 25.83
CA TYR A 268 3.38 -10.32 25.33
C TYR A 268 4.13 -10.25 24.01
N ILE A 269 3.58 -9.49 23.05
CA ILE A 269 4.19 -9.32 21.73
C ILE A 269 4.73 -7.90 21.63
N TYR A 270 5.96 -7.77 21.14
CA TYR A 270 6.63 -6.49 20.92
C TYR A 270 7.05 -6.37 19.47
N PHE A 271 7.04 -5.15 18.91
CA PHE A 271 7.54 -4.87 17.56
C PHE A 271 8.66 -3.85 17.62
N LEU A 272 9.86 -4.30 17.24
CA LEU A 272 11.10 -3.54 17.40
C LEU A 272 11.99 -3.81 16.20
N ARG A 273 12.55 -2.75 15.61
CA ARG A 273 13.45 -2.85 14.44
C ARG A 273 12.85 -3.65 13.27
N GLY A 274 11.56 -3.49 13.02
CA GLY A 274 10.85 -4.17 11.93
C GLY A 274 10.46 -5.62 12.18
N ASN A 275 10.74 -6.17 13.37
CA ASN A 275 10.47 -7.57 13.70
C ASN A 275 9.67 -7.72 15.00
N PHE A 276 9.02 -8.87 15.16
CA PHE A 276 8.26 -9.27 16.34
C PHE A 276 9.07 -10.11 17.32
N TYR A 277 8.80 -9.93 18.60
CA TYR A 277 9.38 -10.66 19.72
C TYR A 277 8.27 -11.11 20.66
N PHE A 278 8.37 -12.35 21.14
CA PHE A 278 7.38 -12.98 22.02
C PHE A 278 7.97 -13.14 23.42
N ARG A 279 7.53 -12.33 24.38
CA ARG A 279 7.97 -12.40 25.78
C ARG A 279 6.96 -13.19 26.60
N CYS A 280 7.41 -14.22 27.30
CA CYS A 280 6.57 -14.99 28.20
C CYS A 280 6.08 -14.11 29.37
N VAL A 281 4.79 -14.13 29.71
CA VAL A 281 4.19 -13.23 30.73
C VAL A 281 4.93 -13.29 32.08
N PRO A 282 5.23 -14.48 32.67
CA PRO A 282 5.86 -14.60 33.99
C PRO A 282 7.36 -14.30 34.03
N SER A 283 8.01 -14.01 32.90
CA SER A 283 9.46 -13.72 32.87
C SER A 283 9.83 -12.58 31.91
N SER A 284 11.08 -12.11 32.00
CA SER A 284 11.62 -11.14 31.03
C SER A 284 12.11 -11.79 29.73
N LYS A 285 11.98 -13.11 29.58
CA LYS A 285 12.60 -13.88 28.51
C LYS A 285 11.69 -14.03 27.29
N VAL A 286 12.34 -14.19 26.14
CA VAL A 286 11.68 -14.24 24.83
C VAL A 286 11.89 -15.57 24.13
N PHE A 287 11.12 -15.81 23.07
CA PHE A 287 11.39 -16.87 22.10
C PHE A 287 12.76 -16.69 21.47
N ASP A 288 13.48 -17.81 21.38
CA ASP A 288 14.81 -17.93 20.82
C ASP A 288 14.89 -19.24 20.03
N VAL A 289 15.53 -19.18 18.87
CA VAL A 289 15.78 -20.37 18.06
C VAL A 289 17.20 -20.87 18.32
N ASN A 290 17.29 -22.09 18.83
CA ASN A 290 18.57 -22.76 19.03
C ASN A 290 19.22 -23.07 17.66
N ALA A 291 20.27 -22.33 17.30
CA ALA A 291 20.92 -22.43 16.00
C ALA A 291 21.45 -23.84 15.66
N SER A 292 21.74 -24.70 16.64
CA SER A 292 22.26 -26.06 16.40
C SER A 292 21.17 -27.11 16.22
N SER A 293 19.97 -26.89 16.74
CA SER A 293 18.89 -27.88 16.75
C SER A 293 17.60 -27.41 16.09
N SER A 294 17.52 -26.14 15.69
CA SER A 294 16.30 -25.47 15.24
C SER A 294 15.18 -25.43 16.30
N ASN A 295 15.47 -25.83 17.54
CA ASN A 295 14.48 -25.91 18.61
C ASN A 295 14.07 -24.52 19.08
N LEU A 296 12.77 -24.32 19.32
CA LEU A 296 12.26 -23.11 19.93
C LEU A 296 12.40 -23.20 21.46
N GLN A 297 13.05 -22.21 22.06
CA GLN A 297 13.40 -22.19 23.47
C GLN A 297 13.19 -20.79 24.06
N LEU A 298 13.25 -20.68 25.38
CA LEU A 298 13.17 -19.43 26.13
C LEU A 298 14.58 -18.93 26.45
N TYR A 299 14.89 -17.66 26.17
CA TYR A 299 16.19 -17.05 26.46
C TYR A 299 16.08 -15.56 26.84
N GLY A 300 17.06 -15.02 27.58
CA GLY A 300 17.14 -13.60 27.92
C GLY A 300 17.10 -12.65 26.72
N ASP A 301 16.68 -11.40 26.94
CA ASP A 301 16.46 -10.36 25.92
C ASP A 301 17.66 -9.40 25.71
N SER A 302 18.84 -9.74 26.25
CA SER A 302 20.05 -8.91 26.17
C SER A 302 20.77 -9.04 24.81
N THR A 303 21.22 -7.92 24.24
CA THR A 303 22.07 -7.88 23.04
C THR A 303 23.52 -7.51 23.39
N GLY A 304 24.46 -8.44 23.18
CA GLY A 304 25.87 -8.09 22.96
C GLY A 304 26.06 -7.49 21.56
N VAL A 305 27.10 -6.67 21.38
CA VAL A 305 27.34 -5.76 20.24
C VAL A 305 27.73 -6.45 18.91
N ASN A 306 27.34 -7.72 18.70
CA ASN A 306 27.51 -8.44 17.44
C ASN A 306 26.17 -9.09 17.06
N ASP A 307 25.56 -8.54 16.01
CA ASP A 307 24.17 -8.70 15.57
C ASP A 307 23.86 -10.08 14.94
N VAL A 308 24.19 -11.16 15.66
CA VAL A 308 23.89 -12.57 15.29
C VAL A 308 22.93 -13.20 16.30
N GLU A 309 23.02 -12.85 17.59
CA GLU A 309 22.12 -13.39 18.63
C GLU A 309 20.73 -12.75 18.61
N PHE A 310 20.59 -11.55 18.06
CA PHE A 310 19.29 -10.86 18.01
C PHE A 310 18.41 -11.38 16.87
N GLN A 311 19.04 -11.85 15.80
CA GLN A 311 18.35 -12.51 14.68
C GLN A 311 17.69 -13.83 15.10
N ALA A 312 18.27 -14.54 16.08
CA ALA A 312 17.73 -15.81 16.61
C ALA A 312 16.40 -15.64 17.38
N ARG A 313 16.06 -14.41 17.76
CA ARG A 313 14.91 -14.07 18.62
C ARG A 313 13.86 -13.23 17.90
N SER A 314 14.13 -12.90 16.64
CA SER A 314 13.28 -12.04 15.82
C SER A 314 12.44 -12.87 14.86
N PHE A 315 11.17 -12.52 14.81
CA PHE A 315 10.17 -13.21 14.00
C PHE A 315 9.37 -12.22 13.18
N GLU A 316 8.80 -12.71 12.11
CA GLU A 316 7.69 -12.10 11.43
C GLU A 316 6.42 -12.86 11.80
N ILE A 317 5.40 -12.11 12.19
CA ILE A 317 4.05 -12.65 12.27
C ILE A 317 3.46 -12.39 10.90
N LEU A 318 3.54 -13.40 10.04
CA LEU A 318 2.81 -13.42 8.80
C LEU A 318 1.38 -13.74 9.16
N LYS A 319 0.66 -12.70 9.61
CA LYS A 319 -0.77 -12.79 9.84
C LYS A 319 -1.37 -13.46 8.62
N TYR A 320 -1.97 -14.59 8.86
CA TYR A 320 -2.91 -15.17 7.94
C TYR A 320 -4.11 -14.23 8.02
N ASN A 321 -4.09 -13.24 7.14
CA ASN A 321 -4.76 -12.00 7.42
C ASN A 321 -6.28 -12.18 7.35
N LEU A 322 -6.91 -12.29 8.52
CA LEU A 322 -8.36 -12.15 8.65
C LEU A 322 -8.79 -10.67 8.49
N ASP A 323 -7.87 -9.71 8.58
CA ASP A 323 -8.11 -8.27 8.39
C ASP A 323 -8.10 -7.84 6.90
N TYR A 324 -7.94 -8.79 5.96
CA TYR A 324 -8.39 -8.66 4.56
C TYR A 324 -9.75 -9.32 4.30
N GLY A 325 -10.41 -9.89 5.31
CA GLY A 325 -11.77 -10.43 5.19
C GLY A 325 -12.01 -11.26 3.93
N ASN A 326 -11.67 -12.54 4.03
CA ASN A 326 -11.29 -13.48 2.98
C ASN A 326 -9.77 -13.40 2.82
N TRP A 327 -9.07 -14.53 2.82
CA TRP A 327 -9.26 -15.50 1.77
C TRP A 327 -9.21 -16.96 2.24
N PHE A 328 -10.39 -17.46 2.55
CA PHE A 328 -11.02 -18.25 1.51
C PHE A 328 -12.12 -17.35 0.97
N LEU A 329 -12.21 -17.11 -0.34
CA LEU A 329 -13.52 -16.77 -0.85
C LEU A 329 -14.44 -17.89 -0.40
N ASN A 330 -15.39 -17.60 0.49
CA ASN A 330 -16.44 -18.57 0.71
C ASN A 330 -17.35 -18.50 -0.52
N PHE A 331 -17.00 -19.23 -1.58
CA PHE A 331 -17.81 -19.38 -2.78
C PHE A 331 -19.12 -20.17 -2.52
N GLY A 332 -19.63 -20.18 -1.28
CA GLY A 332 -20.73 -21.04 -0.87
C GLY A 332 -20.42 -22.54 -1.03
N SER A 333 -21.36 -23.38 -0.62
CA SER A 333 -21.46 -24.74 -1.16
C SER A 333 -22.64 -24.73 -2.11
N GLY A 334 -22.42 -25.23 -3.33
CA GLY A 334 -23.42 -25.26 -4.40
C GLY A 334 -23.36 -24.11 -5.41
N ASP A 335 -22.48 -23.11 -5.25
CA ASP A 335 -22.37 -22.04 -6.23
C ASP A 335 -21.64 -22.52 -7.50
N THR A 336 -22.02 -21.97 -8.65
CA THR A 336 -21.44 -22.27 -9.96
C THR A 336 -20.50 -21.15 -10.41
N VAL A 337 -19.30 -21.50 -10.83
CA VAL A 337 -18.26 -20.59 -11.29
C VAL A 337 -17.68 -21.00 -12.64
N TYR A 338 -17.01 -20.06 -13.29
CA TYR A 338 -16.06 -20.27 -14.37
C TYR A 338 -14.66 -19.96 -13.83
N VAL A 339 -13.66 -20.75 -14.24
CA VAL A 339 -12.26 -20.55 -13.83
C VAL A 339 -11.48 -20.09 -15.05
N ARG A 340 -11.08 -18.81 -15.09
CA ARG A 340 -10.32 -18.22 -16.19
C ARG A 340 -8.85 -18.26 -15.88
N ASN A 341 -8.00 -18.70 -16.80
CA ASN A 341 -6.57 -18.54 -16.63
C ASN A 341 -6.12 -17.13 -17.04
N VAL A 342 -5.27 -16.49 -16.24
CA VAL A 342 -4.83 -15.10 -16.46
C VAL A 342 -3.92 -14.98 -17.67
N GLN A 343 -3.13 -16.01 -18.02
CA GLN A 343 -2.20 -15.94 -19.15
C GLN A 343 -2.92 -15.96 -20.49
N SER A 344 -3.85 -16.87 -20.66
CA SER A 344 -4.55 -17.08 -21.94
C SER A 344 -5.88 -16.34 -22.03
N GLY A 345 -6.48 -15.99 -20.89
CA GLY A 345 -7.87 -15.54 -20.82
C GLY A 345 -8.90 -16.65 -21.08
N MET A 346 -8.47 -17.90 -21.25
CA MET A 346 -9.32 -19.06 -21.53
C MET A 346 -9.95 -19.64 -20.25
N LEU A 347 -11.09 -20.32 -20.39
CA LEU A 347 -11.80 -20.95 -19.28
C LEU A 347 -11.46 -22.44 -19.14
N MET A 348 -11.29 -22.89 -17.91
CA MET A 348 -11.18 -24.30 -17.54
C MET A 348 -12.44 -25.04 -18.01
N THR A 349 -12.25 -26.02 -18.88
CA THR A 349 -13.28 -26.69 -19.66
C THR A 349 -13.22 -28.19 -19.42
N ALA A 350 -14.33 -28.77 -18.99
CA ALA A 350 -14.52 -30.19 -18.77
C ALA A 350 -14.78 -30.93 -20.09
N ASN A 351 -14.07 -32.05 -20.33
CA ASN A 351 -14.21 -32.92 -21.49
C ASN A 351 -14.31 -34.39 -21.05
N ASP A 352 -15.50 -34.84 -20.65
CA ASP A 352 -15.79 -36.20 -20.13
C ASP A 352 -14.91 -36.67 -18.96
N PHE A 353 -13.65 -37.02 -19.21
CA PHE A 353 -12.65 -37.44 -18.22
C PHE A 353 -11.45 -36.50 -18.13
N ASP A 354 -11.31 -35.54 -19.04
CA ASP A 354 -10.16 -34.63 -19.10
C ASP A 354 -10.58 -33.18 -18.81
N VAL A 355 -9.59 -32.34 -18.50
CA VAL A 355 -9.75 -30.89 -18.32
C VAL A 355 -8.76 -30.16 -19.23
N SER A 356 -9.25 -29.18 -19.98
CA SER A 356 -8.43 -28.31 -20.82
C SER A 356 -8.84 -26.85 -20.68
N PHE A 357 -8.14 -25.93 -21.36
CA PHE A 357 -8.53 -24.51 -21.43
C PHE A 357 -8.98 -24.15 -22.84
N THR A 358 -10.19 -23.59 -22.96
CA THR A 358 -10.74 -23.13 -24.26
C THR A 358 -11.29 -21.71 -24.17
N ASN A 359 -11.49 -21.06 -25.32
CA ASN A 359 -12.01 -19.69 -25.35
C ASN A 359 -13.33 -19.57 -24.56
N PRO A 360 -13.59 -18.44 -23.89
CA PRO A 360 -14.81 -18.29 -23.09
C PRO A 360 -16.07 -18.39 -23.95
N THR A 361 -16.80 -19.49 -23.82
CA THR A 361 -18.14 -19.67 -24.40
C THR A 361 -19.23 -19.57 -23.33
N TYR A 362 -18.85 -19.74 -22.06
CA TYR A 362 -19.74 -19.79 -20.90
C TYR A 362 -20.81 -20.90 -21.01
N GLY A 363 -20.49 -21.96 -21.77
CA GLY A 363 -21.31 -23.15 -21.90
C GLY A 363 -21.25 -24.05 -20.66
N ASP A 364 -22.15 -25.04 -20.59
CA ASP A 364 -22.26 -25.94 -19.42
C ASP A 364 -20.97 -26.73 -19.14
N ASN A 365 -20.14 -26.99 -20.16
CA ASN A 365 -18.85 -27.64 -20.01
C ASN A 365 -17.75 -26.74 -19.41
N GLN A 366 -17.99 -25.44 -19.26
CA GLN A 366 -17.08 -24.50 -18.59
C GLN A 366 -17.56 -24.13 -17.17
N LYS A 367 -18.70 -24.67 -16.75
CA LYS A 367 -19.28 -24.44 -15.42
C LYS A 367 -18.74 -25.44 -14.40
N TRP A 368 -18.36 -24.91 -13.25
CA TRP A 368 -17.84 -25.66 -12.12
C TRP A 368 -18.65 -25.34 -10.88
N ARG A 369 -19.37 -26.33 -10.37
CA ARG A 369 -20.09 -26.22 -9.10
C ARG A 369 -19.11 -26.49 -7.96
N LEU A 370 -19.02 -25.56 -7.03
CA LEU A 370 -18.11 -25.64 -5.89
C LEU A 370 -18.83 -26.25 -4.70
N ASN A 371 -18.23 -27.28 -4.09
CA ASN A 371 -18.70 -27.83 -2.81
C ASN A 371 -17.62 -27.66 -1.74
N ARG A 372 -17.94 -26.96 -0.65
CA ARG A 372 -16.99 -26.66 0.42
C ARG A 372 -16.88 -27.82 1.40
N ARG A 373 -15.65 -28.17 1.78
CA ARG A 373 -15.31 -29.20 2.78
C ARG A 373 -14.99 -28.57 4.14
N ASP A 374 -15.08 -29.37 5.20
CA ASP A 374 -14.85 -28.92 6.59
C ASP A 374 -13.45 -28.33 6.82
N ASN A 375 -12.44 -28.82 6.09
CA ASN A 375 -11.07 -28.29 6.14
C ASN A 375 -10.88 -26.99 5.35
N GLY A 376 -11.94 -26.39 4.80
CA GLY A 376 -11.90 -25.15 4.04
C GLY A 376 -11.56 -25.30 2.56
N SER A 377 -11.24 -26.51 2.07
CA SER A 377 -11.02 -26.77 0.64
C SER A 377 -12.34 -26.92 -0.14
N TYR A 378 -12.27 -26.86 -1.46
CA TYR A 378 -13.37 -26.99 -2.40
C TYR A 378 -13.23 -28.21 -3.29
N GLU A 379 -14.35 -28.84 -3.58
CA GLU A 379 -14.52 -29.79 -4.67
C GLU A 379 -15.08 -29.04 -5.88
N PHE A 380 -14.43 -29.17 -7.03
CA PHE A 380 -14.89 -28.60 -8.30
C PHE A 380 -15.64 -29.69 -9.08
N ILE A 381 -16.94 -29.51 -9.28
CA ILE A 381 -17.83 -30.53 -9.85
C ILE A 381 -18.36 -30.05 -11.20
N SER A 382 -18.20 -30.86 -12.24
CA SER A 382 -18.76 -30.61 -13.57
C SER A 382 -20.04 -31.40 -13.76
N ASP A 383 -21.18 -30.71 -13.78
CA ASP A 383 -22.48 -31.33 -14.08
C ASP A 383 -22.57 -31.77 -15.56
N TYR A 384 -21.85 -31.07 -16.47
CA TYR A 384 -21.69 -31.48 -17.87
C TYR A 384 -21.03 -32.86 -18.01
N ALA A 385 -19.96 -33.11 -17.25
CA ALA A 385 -19.26 -34.39 -17.26
C ALA A 385 -19.94 -35.48 -16.41
N GLY A 386 -21.24 -35.36 -16.12
CA GLY A 386 -22.00 -36.33 -15.33
C GLY A 386 -21.74 -36.24 -13.82
N GLY A 387 -21.41 -35.06 -13.30
CA GLY A 387 -21.14 -34.82 -11.89
C GLY A 387 -19.75 -35.31 -11.44
N LYS A 388 -18.79 -35.39 -12.35
CA LYS A 388 -17.40 -35.72 -12.02
C LYS A 388 -16.68 -34.55 -11.37
N TYR A 389 -15.66 -34.88 -10.59
CA TYR A 389 -14.89 -33.99 -9.75
C TYR A 389 -13.53 -33.76 -10.40
N LEU A 390 -13.00 -32.54 -10.28
CA LEU A 390 -11.59 -32.29 -10.52
C LEU A 390 -10.77 -33.19 -9.60
N ASP A 391 -9.81 -33.91 -10.15
CA ASP A 391 -9.07 -34.97 -9.45
C ASP A 391 -7.61 -34.97 -9.89
N VAL A 392 -6.70 -34.87 -8.93
CA VAL A 392 -5.27 -35.07 -9.19
C VAL A 392 -5.02 -36.56 -9.44
N ALA A 393 -4.56 -36.91 -10.64
CA ALA A 393 -4.41 -38.29 -11.09
C ALA A 393 -3.64 -39.15 -10.06
N ASN A 394 -4.26 -40.27 -9.66
CA ASN A 394 -3.75 -41.22 -8.65
C ASN A 394 -3.42 -40.60 -7.27
N GLY A 395 -3.81 -39.35 -7.00
CA GLY A 395 -3.39 -38.61 -5.80
C GLY A 395 -1.88 -38.36 -5.75
N GLU A 396 -1.20 -38.37 -6.90
CA GLU A 396 0.25 -38.16 -6.98
C GLU A 396 0.63 -36.72 -6.63
N MET A 397 1.76 -36.55 -5.94
CA MET A 397 2.26 -35.24 -5.51
C MET A 397 3.42 -34.74 -6.40
N ALA A 398 3.72 -35.45 -7.50
CA ALA A 398 4.84 -35.12 -8.37
C ALA A 398 4.54 -33.88 -9.23
N THR A 399 5.60 -33.22 -9.70
CA THR A 399 5.46 -32.17 -10.73
C THR A 399 5.06 -32.81 -12.06
N ALA A 400 4.35 -32.06 -12.90
CA ALA A 400 3.79 -32.49 -14.18
C ALA A 400 2.72 -33.61 -14.10
N THR A 401 2.26 -33.97 -12.89
CA THR A 401 1.10 -34.86 -12.68
C THR A 401 -0.16 -34.22 -13.28
N ASP A 402 -0.95 -35.04 -13.98
CA ASP A 402 -2.21 -34.63 -14.60
C ASP A 402 -3.31 -34.33 -13.58
N VAL A 403 -4.13 -33.34 -13.88
CA VAL A 403 -5.35 -33.04 -13.14
C VAL A 403 -6.54 -33.18 -14.08
N ASN A 404 -7.33 -34.22 -13.83
CA ASN A 404 -8.37 -34.72 -14.73
C ASN A 404 -9.74 -34.69 -14.03
N LEU A 405 -10.74 -35.32 -14.64
CA LEU A 405 -12.05 -35.54 -14.04
C LEU A 405 -12.24 -36.99 -13.61
N TRP A 406 -12.73 -37.18 -12.39
CA TRP A 406 -13.02 -38.51 -11.87
C TRP A 406 -14.33 -38.59 -11.08
N TYR A 407 -14.80 -39.81 -10.83
CA TYR A 407 -15.96 -40.03 -9.98
C TYR A 407 -15.67 -39.58 -8.55
N GLY A 408 -16.66 -38.93 -7.92
CA GLY A 408 -16.55 -38.47 -6.54
C GLY A 408 -16.26 -39.62 -5.57
N ASN A 409 -15.17 -39.49 -4.81
CA ASN A 409 -14.71 -40.50 -3.86
C ASN A 409 -14.37 -39.91 -2.47
N GLY A 410 -14.43 -38.59 -2.32
CA GLY A 410 -14.19 -37.89 -1.04
C GLY A 410 -12.74 -37.92 -0.58
N LEU A 411 -11.80 -38.36 -1.42
CA LEU A 411 -10.38 -38.36 -1.08
C LEU A 411 -9.81 -36.93 -1.13
N LYS A 412 -8.63 -36.76 -0.54
CA LYS A 412 -7.90 -35.48 -0.56
C LYS A 412 -7.49 -35.06 -1.99
N SER A 413 -7.37 -36.00 -2.93
CA SER A 413 -7.08 -35.75 -4.36
C SER A 413 -8.14 -34.91 -5.08
N GLN A 414 -9.33 -34.77 -4.48
CA GLN A 414 -10.47 -34.00 -5.02
C GLN A 414 -10.71 -32.68 -4.27
N GLY A 415 -9.91 -32.38 -3.24
CA GLY A 415 -10.04 -31.14 -2.46
C GLY A 415 -8.98 -30.12 -2.88
N PHE A 416 -9.39 -28.90 -3.17
CA PHE A 416 -8.52 -27.81 -3.61
C PHE A 416 -8.77 -26.54 -2.79
N TYR A 417 -7.71 -25.95 -2.27
CA TYR A 417 -7.76 -24.57 -1.78
C TYR A 417 -7.75 -23.61 -2.97
N ILE A 418 -8.61 -22.60 -2.90
CA ILE A 418 -8.59 -21.46 -3.82
C ILE A 418 -7.99 -20.31 -3.03
N LEU A 419 -6.74 -19.98 -3.34
CA LEU A 419 -5.89 -19.09 -2.57
C LEU A 419 -5.75 -17.73 -3.26
N PRO A 420 -5.73 -16.62 -2.51
CA PRO A 420 -5.39 -15.29 -3.02
C PRO A 420 -4.08 -15.19 -3.74
N THR A 421 -3.93 -14.08 -4.45
CA THR A 421 -2.62 -13.45 -4.65
C THR A 421 -2.61 -11.98 -4.25
N ASP A 422 -1.42 -11.39 -4.15
CA ASP A 422 -1.22 -9.95 -3.89
C ASP A 422 -1.69 -9.06 -5.07
N ALA A 423 -1.92 -9.66 -6.26
CA ALA A 423 -2.60 -9.01 -7.36
C ALA A 423 -4.13 -9.17 -7.18
N GLU A 424 -4.82 -8.04 -7.00
CA GLU A 424 -6.28 -8.00 -6.85
C GLU A 424 -6.98 -8.80 -7.96
N ASP A 425 -8.00 -9.58 -7.59
CA ASP A 425 -8.85 -10.42 -8.46
C ASP A 425 -8.26 -11.76 -8.97
N TYR A 426 -7.02 -12.13 -8.63
CA TYR A 426 -6.42 -13.42 -9.03
C TYR A 426 -6.19 -14.42 -7.89
N TYR A 427 -6.22 -15.70 -8.26
CA TYR A 427 -6.17 -16.85 -7.38
C TYR A 427 -5.15 -17.89 -7.84
N VAL A 428 -4.53 -18.56 -6.89
CA VAL A 428 -3.80 -19.81 -7.07
C VAL A 428 -4.69 -20.95 -6.57
N ILE A 429 -4.83 -22.02 -7.35
CA ILE A 429 -5.59 -23.19 -6.93
C ILE A 429 -4.62 -24.30 -6.55
N LYS A 430 -4.69 -24.79 -5.31
CA LYS A 430 -3.74 -25.75 -4.70
C LYS A 430 -4.47 -26.98 -4.18
N PRO A 431 -4.14 -28.22 -4.58
CA PRO A 431 -4.71 -29.40 -3.94
C PRO A 431 -4.40 -29.41 -2.44
N CYS A 432 -5.35 -29.85 -1.60
CA CYS A 432 -5.32 -29.62 -0.15
C CYS A 432 -4.25 -30.42 0.63
N TYR A 433 -3.37 -31.14 -0.07
CA TYR A 433 -2.45 -32.11 0.51
C TYR A 433 -1.04 -32.12 -0.12
N THR A 434 -0.76 -31.24 -1.08
CA THR A 434 0.55 -31.11 -1.73
C THR A 434 0.90 -29.64 -1.93
N GLU A 435 2.19 -29.32 -2.03
CA GLU A 435 2.70 -27.96 -2.26
C GLU A 435 2.59 -27.50 -3.71
N ASN A 436 2.42 -28.42 -4.67
CA ASN A 436 2.23 -28.04 -6.07
C ASN A 436 0.87 -27.37 -6.30
N VAL A 437 0.81 -26.46 -7.27
CA VAL A 437 -0.37 -25.70 -7.65
C VAL A 437 -0.84 -26.09 -9.06
N LEU A 438 -2.09 -25.77 -9.37
CA LEU A 438 -2.64 -25.90 -10.71
C LEU A 438 -1.90 -24.95 -11.68
N ASP A 439 -1.54 -25.46 -12.84
CA ASP A 439 -0.86 -24.74 -13.92
C ASP A 439 -1.47 -25.17 -15.26
N MET A 440 -1.77 -24.20 -16.12
CA MET A 440 -2.36 -24.43 -17.45
C MET A 440 -1.36 -25.02 -18.47
N GLY A 441 -0.06 -25.07 -18.16
CA GLY A 441 0.98 -25.52 -19.08
C GLY A 441 1.24 -24.51 -20.21
N ALA A 442 2.51 -24.21 -20.50
CA ALA A 442 2.86 -23.16 -21.46
C ALA A 442 2.56 -23.49 -22.94
N GLU A 443 2.38 -24.78 -23.29
CA GLU A 443 2.30 -25.22 -24.70
C GLU A 443 1.14 -26.19 -25.02
N SER A 444 0.63 -26.95 -24.05
CA SER A 444 -0.40 -27.97 -24.29
C SER A 444 -1.81 -27.59 -23.83
N PHE A 445 -1.96 -26.52 -23.02
CA PHE A 445 -3.22 -26.12 -22.39
C PHE A 445 -3.87 -27.21 -21.51
N ASP A 446 -3.07 -28.20 -21.08
CA ASP A 446 -3.47 -29.25 -20.16
C ASP A 446 -3.25 -28.79 -18.72
N LEU A 447 -4.19 -29.12 -17.84
CA LEU A 447 -4.10 -28.77 -16.42
C LEU A 447 -3.19 -29.78 -15.69
N LYS A 448 -2.09 -29.29 -15.14
CA LYS A 448 -1.09 -30.11 -14.42
C LYS A 448 -0.68 -29.47 -13.10
N LEU A 449 0.00 -30.26 -12.26
CA LEU A 449 0.62 -29.78 -11.03
C LEU A 449 2.06 -29.32 -11.26
N TYR A 450 2.41 -28.13 -10.79
CA TYR A 450 3.79 -27.64 -10.74
C TYR A 450 4.09 -26.94 -9.40
N PRO A 451 5.36 -26.88 -8.96
CA PRO A 451 5.74 -26.09 -7.80
C PRO A 451 5.31 -24.62 -7.95
N PRO A 452 4.96 -23.94 -6.85
CA PRO A 452 4.62 -22.52 -6.88
C PRO A 452 5.87 -21.71 -7.22
N LEU A 453 5.83 -20.96 -8.32
CA LEU A 453 6.96 -20.15 -8.78
C LEU A 453 6.87 -18.74 -8.16
N ILE A 454 7.48 -18.55 -6.99
CA ILE A 454 7.42 -17.29 -6.23
C ILE A 454 8.67 -16.40 -6.47
N ASN A 455 9.73 -16.93 -7.10
CA ASN A 455 11.06 -16.29 -7.13
C ASN A 455 11.65 -16.04 -8.54
N GLU A 456 10.83 -15.93 -9.59
CA GLU A 456 11.28 -15.37 -10.88
C GLU A 456 10.62 -14.00 -11.10
N GLU A 457 11.28 -13.12 -11.87
CA GLU A 457 10.95 -11.69 -12.09
C GLU A 457 9.49 -11.39 -12.55
N ILE A 458 8.66 -12.42 -12.79
CA ILE A 458 7.19 -12.38 -12.91
C ILE A 458 6.64 -13.75 -12.41
N PRO A 459 5.63 -13.83 -11.51
CA PRO A 459 4.84 -15.05 -11.35
C PRO A 459 4.21 -15.41 -12.70
N ARG A 460 4.36 -16.63 -13.22
CA ARG A 460 3.76 -16.95 -14.54
C ARG A 460 2.24 -16.86 -14.43
N ASN A 461 1.62 -16.03 -15.27
CA ASN A 461 0.17 -15.92 -15.40
C ASN A 461 -0.52 -17.30 -15.64
N ALA A 462 0.23 -18.35 -16.05
CA ALA A 462 -0.27 -19.72 -16.19
C ALA A 462 -0.71 -20.38 -14.87
N GLN A 463 -0.20 -19.94 -13.72
CA GLN A 463 -0.58 -20.42 -12.38
C GLN A 463 -1.64 -19.53 -11.70
N LEU A 464 -2.03 -18.44 -12.38
CA LEU A 464 -2.99 -17.47 -11.88
C LEU A 464 -4.33 -17.67 -12.55
N PHE A 465 -5.39 -17.63 -11.75
CA PHE A 465 -6.76 -17.84 -12.18
C PHE A 465 -7.67 -16.72 -11.70
N GLU A 466 -8.70 -16.41 -12.47
CA GLU A 466 -9.82 -15.56 -12.09
C GLU A 466 -11.02 -16.49 -11.84
N ILE A 467 -11.76 -16.29 -10.75
CA ILE A 467 -12.98 -17.05 -10.48
C ILE A 467 -14.20 -16.18 -10.77
N VAL A 468 -14.92 -16.49 -11.84
CA VAL A 468 -16.05 -15.71 -12.36
C VAL A 468 -17.36 -16.43 -12.03
N PHE A 469 -18.24 -15.82 -11.25
CA PHE A 469 -19.53 -16.44 -10.90
C PHE A 469 -20.50 -16.49 -12.08
N GLU A 470 -21.33 -17.54 -12.16
CA GLU A 470 -22.28 -17.76 -13.26
C GLU A 470 -23.19 -16.55 -13.53
N ASN A 471 -23.69 -15.92 -12.47
CA ASN A 471 -24.61 -14.78 -12.63
C ASN A 471 -23.92 -13.47 -13.06
N MET A 472 -22.58 -13.44 -13.10
CA MET A 472 -21.78 -12.31 -13.60
C MET A 472 -21.21 -12.56 -14.99
N SER A 473 -21.46 -13.71 -15.62
CA SER A 473 -20.80 -14.08 -16.89
C SER A 473 -21.40 -13.45 -18.15
N ASN A 474 -22.57 -12.83 -18.06
CA ASN A 474 -23.22 -12.21 -19.22
C ASN A 474 -22.72 -10.80 -19.53
N ASN A 475 -21.83 -10.23 -18.73
CA ASN A 475 -21.10 -9.00 -19.03
C ASN A 475 -19.94 -8.86 -18.03
N THR A 476 -18.73 -8.56 -18.52
CA THR A 476 -17.57 -8.25 -17.69
C THR A 476 -17.87 -7.01 -16.84
N PHE A 477 -18.24 -7.20 -15.58
CA PHE A 477 -18.51 -6.09 -14.66
C PHE A 477 -17.37 -5.94 -13.66
N SER A 478 -16.52 -4.94 -13.87
CA SER A 478 -15.65 -4.41 -12.82
C SER A 478 -16.46 -3.49 -11.91
N PRO A 479 -16.12 -3.40 -10.61
CA PRO A 479 -16.69 -2.38 -9.73
C PRO A 479 -16.48 -0.99 -10.34
N VAL A 480 -17.52 -0.15 -10.28
CA VAL A 480 -17.47 1.22 -10.77
C VAL A 480 -17.15 2.18 -9.63
N ASN A 481 -16.14 3.02 -9.85
CA ASN A 481 -15.89 4.17 -9.00
C ASN A 481 -16.80 5.32 -9.46
N LEU A 482 -17.72 5.73 -8.58
CA LEU A 482 -18.67 6.83 -8.79
C LEU A 482 -18.15 8.18 -8.27
N GLY A 483 -16.95 8.22 -7.69
CA GLY A 483 -16.31 9.39 -7.07
C GLY A 483 -15.63 9.04 -5.74
N GLU A 484 -14.68 9.86 -5.29
CA GLU A 484 -13.93 9.65 -4.04
C GLU A 484 -14.80 9.84 -2.79
N GLN A 485 -15.68 10.84 -2.79
CA GLN A 485 -16.62 11.10 -1.71
C GLN A 485 -17.83 11.87 -2.24
N PHE A 486 -19.05 11.41 -1.97
CA PHE A 486 -20.27 12.07 -2.43
C PHE A 486 -21.49 11.71 -1.57
N GLU A 487 -22.59 12.46 -1.69
CA GLU A 487 -23.89 12.10 -1.12
C GLU A 487 -24.83 11.59 -2.21
N ALA A 488 -25.65 10.57 -1.95
CA ALA A 488 -26.60 10.03 -2.91
C ALA A 488 -27.85 9.42 -2.26
N TYR A 489 -28.90 9.26 -3.06
CA TYR A 489 -30.07 8.44 -2.77
C TYR A 489 -29.89 7.05 -3.41
N ILE A 490 -30.28 5.99 -2.70
CA ILE A 490 -30.22 4.60 -3.19
C ILE A 490 -31.64 4.07 -3.35
N THR A 491 -32.17 4.02 -4.57
CA THR A 491 -33.58 3.68 -4.84
C THR A 491 -33.71 2.33 -5.51
N ASN A 492 -34.51 1.43 -4.96
CA ASN A 492 -34.71 0.07 -5.48
C ASN A 492 -35.67 0.04 -6.68
N GLN A 493 -35.35 -0.76 -7.69
CA GLN A 493 -36.14 -0.87 -8.92
C GLN A 493 -37.51 -1.56 -8.70
N LEU A 494 -37.62 -2.53 -7.78
CA LEU A 494 -38.85 -3.31 -7.59
C LEU A 494 -40.03 -2.42 -7.18
N ASN A 495 -39.81 -1.56 -6.18
CA ASN A 495 -40.86 -0.82 -5.49
C ASN A 495 -40.68 0.71 -5.55
N ASN A 496 -39.61 1.20 -6.18
CA ASN A 496 -39.21 2.62 -6.18
C ASN A 496 -39.01 3.21 -4.78
N TYR A 497 -38.69 2.38 -3.79
CA TYR A 497 -38.41 2.84 -2.43
C TYR A 497 -36.93 3.17 -2.29
N THR A 498 -36.63 4.24 -1.57
CA THR A 498 -35.26 4.65 -1.25
C THR A 498 -34.84 4.02 0.07
N LEU A 499 -33.60 3.52 0.14
CA LEU A 499 -33.01 3.10 1.40
C LEU A 499 -33.09 4.27 2.40
N THR A 500 -33.39 3.96 3.64
CA THR A 500 -33.73 4.93 4.67
C THR A 500 -33.12 4.47 5.98
N ASP A 501 -32.26 5.32 6.54
CA ASP A 501 -31.75 5.17 7.89
C ASP A 501 -32.89 5.50 8.87
N MET A 502 -33.41 4.46 9.52
CA MET A 502 -34.52 4.59 10.47
C MET A 502 -34.03 4.96 11.88
N GLY A 503 -32.71 5.12 12.07
CA GLY A 503 -32.06 5.19 13.38
C GLY A 503 -32.10 3.83 14.10
N SER A 504 -31.58 3.79 15.32
CA SER A 504 -31.56 2.59 16.17
C SER A 504 -31.05 1.33 15.45
N TYR A 505 -29.94 1.47 14.72
CA TYR A 505 -29.29 0.40 13.95
C TYR A 505 -30.12 -0.21 12.80
N THR A 506 -31.21 0.44 12.40
CA THR A 506 -32.18 -0.11 11.43
C THR A 506 -32.08 0.58 10.07
N LEU A 507 -31.91 -0.22 9.01
CA LEU A 507 -31.96 0.20 7.61
C LEU A 507 -33.18 -0.44 6.94
N GLN A 508 -33.99 0.36 6.23
CA GLN A 508 -35.16 -0.14 5.49
C GLN A 508 -35.30 0.57 4.14
N ALA A 509 -35.96 -0.06 3.18
CA ALA A 509 -36.47 0.63 2.00
C ALA A 509 -37.83 1.26 2.34
N GLN A 510 -37.98 2.58 2.15
CA GLN A 510 -39.22 3.33 2.42
C GLN A 510 -39.61 4.17 1.19
N PRO A 511 -40.88 4.62 1.08
CA PRO A 511 -41.29 5.55 0.03
C PRO A 511 -40.34 6.75 -0.08
N THR A 512 -40.03 7.13 -1.31
CA THR A 512 -39.09 8.22 -1.61
C THR A 512 -39.63 9.56 -1.14
N THR A 513 -38.97 10.17 -0.16
CA THR A 513 -39.25 11.51 0.37
C THR A 513 -38.11 12.51 0.12
N LYS A 514 -36.89 12.00 -0.13
CA LYS A 514 -35.64 12.78 -0.25
C LYS A 514 -35.33 13.64 0.99
N LEU A 515 -35.80 13.21 2.16
CA LEU A 515 -35.42 13.78 3.45
C LEU A 515 -34.01 13.33 3.84
N GLU A 516 -33.43 13.99 4.85
CA GLU A 516 -32.03 13.80 5.26
C GLU A 516 -31.71 12.34 5.61
N ASN A 517 -32.66 11.61 6.20
CA ASN A 517 -32.50 10.18 6.54
C ASN A 517 -32.53 9.22 5.33
N GLN A 518 -32.76 9.72 4.12
CA GLN A 518 -32.62 8.98 2.86
C GLN A 518 -31.35 9.37 2.07
N VAL A 519 -30.54 10.26 2.63
CA VAL A 519 -29.25 10.67 2.06
C VAL A 519 -28.15 9.81 2.67
N PHE A 520 -27.33 9.20 1.81
CA PHE A 520 -26.17 8.43 2.22
C PHE A 520 -24.89 9.08 1.70
N LYS A 521 -23.91 9.22 2.57
CA LYS A 521 -22.55 9.64 2.23
C LYS A 521 -21.72 8.41 1.85
N PHE A 522 -21.16 8.43 0.66
CA PHE A 522 -20.23 7.43 0.14
C PHE A 522 -18.81 7.92 0.35
N ILE A 523 -17.94 7.11 0.94
CA ILE A 523 -16.49 7.36 1.06
C ILE A 523 -15.76 6.20 0.37
N TYR A 524 -15.06 6.51 -0.72
CA TYR A 524 -14.31 5.55 -1.49
C TYR A 524 -13.01 5.15 -0.77
N ASP A 525 -12.72 3.87 -0.79
CA ASP A 525 -11.45 3.29 -0.36
C ASP A 525 -10.75 2.66 -1.56
N ALA A 526 -9.67 3.30 -2.00
CA ALA A 526 -8.89 2.87 -3.14
C ALA A 526 -8.17 1.53 -2.91
N SER A 527 -7.90 1.16 -1.65
CA SER A 527 -7.19 -0.09 -1.32
C SER A 527 -8.06 -1.33 -1.39
N THR A 528 -9.39 -1.15 -1.38
CA THR A 528 -10.36 -2.25 -1.45
C THR A 528 -11.32 -2.14 -2.63
N ASN A 529 -11.14 -1.10 -3.46
CA ASN A 529 -12.04 -0.70 -4.54
C ASN A 529 -13.51 -0.70 -4.09
N SER A 530 -13.79 -0.06 -2.95
CA SER A 530 -15.07 -0.16 -2.27
C SER A 530 -15.52 1.16 -1.64
N TYR A 531 -16.75 1.18 -1.15
CA TYR A 531 -17.35 2.31 -0.44
C TYR A 531 -17.72 1.93 0.98
N GLU A 532 -17.41 2.82 1.92
CA GLU A 532 -18.19 2.95 3.16
C GLU A 532 -19.44 3.80 2.85
N ILE A 533 -20.63 3.31 3.20
CA ILE A 533 -21.92 3.96 2.92
C ILE A 533 -22.55 4.39 4.25
N ILE A 534 -22.57 5.69 4.53
CA ILE A 534 -22.90 6.26 5.84
C ILE A 534 -24.26 6.96 5.76
N GLY A 535 -25.19 6.60 6.66
CA GLY A 535 -26.50 7.24 6.78
C GLY A 535 -26.47 8.50 7.65
N ASN A 536 -27.60 9.21 7.74
CA ASN A 536 -27.72 10.46 8.50
C ASN A 536 -27.42 10.31 10.01
N SER A 537 -27.60 9.11 10.57
CA SER A 537 -27.22 8.84 11.97
C SER A 537 -25.70 8.87 12.23
N GLY A 538 -24.87 8.93 11.19
CA GLY A 538 -23.42 8.80 11.27
C GLY A 538 -22.94 7.35 11.34
N PHE A 539 -23.86 6.38 11.33
CA PHE A 539 -23.57 4.95 11.24
C PHE A 539 -23.40 4.52 9.78
N ALA A 540 -22.63 3.45 9.57
CA ALA A 540 -22.44 2.84 8.26
C ALA A 540 -23.46 1.73 8.01
N MET A 541 -23.83 1.52 6.75
CA MET A 541 -24.50 0.31 6.31
C MET A 541 -23.63 -0.90 6.69
N ASP A 542 -24.23 -1.91 7.31
CA ASP A 542 -23.50 -3.03 7.91
C ASP A 542 -24.25 -4.34 7.75
N VAL A 543 -23.53 -5.39 7.34
CA VAL A 543 -24.05 -6.75 7.37
C VAL A 543 -23.66 -7.41 8.69
N GLY A 544 -24.66 -7.67 9.54
CA GLY A 544 -24.43 -8.23 10.87
C GLY A 544 -23.53 -9.47 10.87
N ALA A 545 -22.46 -9.41 11.66
CA ALA A 545 -21.44 -10.47 11.79
C ALA A 545 -20.78 -10.89 10.47
N ALA A 546 -20.73 -10.00 9.46
CA ALA A 546 -20.22 -10.30 8.12
C ALA A 546 -20.84 -11.59 7.53
N ALA A 547 -22.14 -11.80 7.76
CA ALA A 547 -22.83 -12.98 7.28
C ALA A 547 -22.76 -13.10 5.74
N HIS A 548 -22.67 -14.34 5.26
CA HIS A 548 -22.45 -14.69 3.85
C HIS A 548 -23.55 -15.59 3.28
N LYS A 549 -24.76 -15.52 3.85
CA LYS A 549 -25.93 -16.33 3.46
C LYS A 549 -27.11 -15.46 3.03
N ASP A 550 -27.99 -16.02 2.22
CA ASP A 550 -29.26 -15.39 1.84
C ASP A 550 -30.09 -15.01 3.07
N ALA A 551 -30.87 -13.93 2.93
CA ALA A 551 -31.72 -13.35 3.97
C ALA A 551 -30.97 -12.81 5.21
N SER A 552 -29.64 -12.64 5.13
CA SER A 552 -28.90 -11.90 6.15
C SER A 552 -29.31 -10.43 6.11
N VAL A 553 -29.83 -9.90 7.22
CA VAL A 553 -30.32 -8.52 7.30
C VAL A 553 -29.15 -7.54 7.26
N ILE A 554 -29.32 -6.46 6.51
CA ILE A 554 -28.39 -5.33 6.47
C ILE A 554 -28.99 -4.21 7.32
N GLY A 555 -28.21 -3.70 8.27
CA GLY A 555 -28.61 -2.65 9.20
C GLY A 555 -27.71 -1.42 9.10
N MET A 556 -27.83 -0.56 10.10
CA MET A 556 -26.90 0.54 10.36
C MET A 556 -26.06 0.19 11.58
N TYR A 557 -24.76 0.43 11.58
CA TYR A 557 -23.89 0.12 12.72
C TYR A 557 -22.80 1.18 12.93
N PRO A 558 -22.29 1.39 14.17
CA PRO A 558 -21.19 2.30 14.42
C PRO A 558 -20.01 1.95 13.53
N ARG A 559 -19.42 2.98 12.93
CA ARG A 559 -18.29 2.85 12.02
C ARG A 559 -17.13 2.19 12.74
N ASN A 560 -16.66 1.05 12.23
CA ASN A 560 -15.60 0.25 12.85
C ASN A 560 -14.55 -0.21 11.83
N ASN A 561 -14.60 0.31 10.60
CA ASN A 561 -13.72 -0.05 9.48
C ASN A 561 -13.72 -1.55 9.11
N SER A 562 -14.69 -2.33 9.59
CA SER A 562 -14.77 -3.75 9.26
C SER A 562 -15.20 -3.98 7.81
N ILE A 563 -14.88 -5.16 7.28
CA ILE A 563 -15.33 -5.60 5.95
C ILE A 563 -16.86 -5.66 5.81
N ALA A 564 -17.59 -5.82 6.93
CA ALA A 564 -19.05 -5.81 6.98
C ALA A 564 -19.66 -4.46 6.53
N GLN A 565 -18.84 -3.40 6.54
CA GLN A 565 -19.21 -2.02 6.21
C GLN A 565 -18.65 -1.56 4.85
N ARG A 566 -18.07 -2.48 4.06
CA ARG A 566 -17.41 -2.19 2.79
C ARG A 566 -18.18 -2.79 1.63
N PHE A 567 -18.57 -1.95 0.67
CA PHE A 567 -19.42 -2.35 -0.45
C PHE A 567 -18.85 -1.94 -1.81
N ARG A 568 -18.76 -2.88 -2.74
CA ARG A 568 -18.52 -2.65 -4.17
C ARG A 568 -19.82 -2.29 -4.88
N ILE A 569 -19.71 -1.42 -5.88
CA ILE A 569 -20.83 -1.02 -6.73
C ILE A 569 -20.58 -1.53 -8.13
N TYR A 570 -21.55 -2.21 -8.74
CA TYR A 570 -21.49 -2.70 -10.10
C TYR A 570 -22.57 -2.03 -10.92
N LYS A 571 -22.32 -1.75 -12.21
CA LYS A 571 -23.32 -1.16 -13.11
C LYS A 571 -23.79 -2.19 -14.12
N ILE A 572 -25.06 -2.57 -14.07
CA ILE A 572 -25.66 -3.65 -14.87
C ILE A 572 -26.93 -3.11 -15.54
N ASP A 573 -26.96 -3.12 -16.88
CA ASP A 573 -28.13 -2.77 -17.70
C ASP A 573 -28.83 -1.45 -17.29
N GLY A 574 -28.03 -0.43 -16.93
CA GLY A 574 -28.51 0.89 -16.55
C GLY A 574 -28.86 1.07 -15.07
N TYR A 575 -28.78 0.00 -14.27
CA TYR A 575 -28.94 0.00 -12.82
C TYR A 575 -27.61 -0.29 -12.11
N TYR A 576 -27.63 -0.19 -10.78
CA TYR A 576 -26.52 -0.52 -9.92
C TYR A 576 -26.85 -1.72 -9.02
N CYS A 577 -25.88 -2.60 -8.81
CA CYS A 577 -25.91 -3.60 -7.76
C CYS A 577 -24.86 -3.23 -6.70
N ILE A 578 -25.18 -3.44 -5.44
CA ILE A 578 -24.30 -3.14 -4.30
C ILE A 578 -23.95 -4.49 -3.66
N SER A 579 -22.67 -4.77 -3.48
CA SER A 579 -22.19 -6.05 -2.93
C SER A 579 -21.23 -5.78 -1.79
N PRO A 580 -21.35 -6.42 -0.61
CA PRO A 580 -20.27 -6.42 0.36
C PRO A 580 -19.01 -7.03 -0.27
N ILE A 581 -17.82 -6.54 0.12
CA ILE A 581 -16.56 -6.94 -0.55
C ILE A 581 -16.16 -8.40 -0.33
N TYR A 582 -16.74 -9.07 0.66
CA TYR A 582 -16.32 -10.39 1.14
C TYR A 582 -17.33 -11.51 0.76
N THR A 583 -18.41 -11.18 0.06
CA THR A 583 -19.40 -12.19 -0.38
C THR A 583 -19.91 -11.88 -1.78
N ASN A 584 -20.37 -12.91 -2.47
CA ASN A 584 -21.02 -12.82 -3.77
C ASN A 584 -22.53 -12.50 -3.67
N ARG A 585 -23.05 -12.31 -2.45
CA ARG A 585 -24.41 -11.85 -2.22
C ARG A 585 -24.47 -10.34 -2.39
N ILE A 586 -25.54 -9.88 -3.00
CA ILE A 586 -25.79 -8.46 -3.22
C ILE A 586 -26.92 -7.98 -2.35
N VAL A 587 -26.96 -6.67 -2.14
CA VAL A 587 -28.06 -5.98 -1.46
C VAL A 587 -29.36 -6.28 -2.20
N ASP A 588 -30.39 -6.64 -1.45
CA ASP A 588 -31.70 -7.07 -1.92
C ASP A 588 -32.76 -6.43 -1.02
N VAL A 589 -33.89 -6.02 -1.62
CA VAL A 589 -35.08 -5.61 -0.86
C VAL A 589 -36.07 -6.76 -0.84
N SER A 590 -36.41 -7.23 0.36
CA SER A 590 -37.26 -8.41 0.57
C SER A 590 -38.60 -8.32 -0.16
N THR A 591 -38.92 -9.33 -0.97
CA THR A 591 -40.21 -9.44 -1.66
C THR A 591 -41.38 -9.82 -0.74
N TYR A 592 -41.10 -10.23 0.51
CA TYR A 592 -42.13 -10.62 1.47
C TYR A 592 -42.82 -9.41 2.11
N ASN A 593 -42.03 -8.39 2.48
CA ASN A 593 -42.53 -7.19 3.15
C ASN A 593 -42.17 -5.87 2.44
N ASN A 594 -41.41 -5.93 1.35
CA ASN A 594 -40.98 -4.80 0.51
C ASN A 594 -40.21 -3.68 1.24
N VAL A 595 -39.71 -3.93 2.46
CA VAL A 595 -39.00 -2.91 3.26
C VAL A 595 -37.69 -3.40 3.86
N THR A 596 -37.52 -4.71 4.07
CA THR A 596 -36.29 -5.25 4.67
C THR A 596 -35.15 -5.24 3.66
N VAL A 597 -34.02 -4.66 4.04
CA VAL A 597 -32.77 -4.72 3.26
C VAL A 597 -31.97 -5.91 3.75
N GLN A 598 -31.57 -6.78 2.82
CA GLN A 598 -30.95 -8.07 3.12
C GLN A 598 -29.93 -8.45 2.04
N LEU A 599 -29.19 -9.51 2.28
CA LEU A 599 -28.34 -10.14 1.27
C LEU A 599 -29.08 -11.25 0.53
N TYR A 600 -28.85 -11.32 -0.77
CA TYR A 600 -29.31 -12.44 -1.59
C TYR A 600 -28.36 -12.73 -2.76
N GLY A 601 -28.40 -13.95 -3.29
CA GLY A 601 -27.65 -14.37 -4.48
C GLY A 601 -27.85 -13.44 -5.69
N ALA A 602 -26.78 -13.27 -6.47
CA ALA A 602 -26.65 -12.29 -7.54
C ALA A 602 -27.47 -12.55 -8.84
N TYR A 603 -28.68 -13.10 -8.76
CA TYR A 603 -29.52 -13.27 -9.95
C TYR A 603 -30.14 -11.92 -10.36
N SER A 604 -30.20 -11.64 -11.67
CA SER A 604 -30.85 -10.45 -12.23
C SER A 604 -32.33 -10.42 -11.86
N ALA A 605 -32.69 -9.56 -10.91
CA ALA A 605 -34.06 -9.38 -10.44
C ALA A 605 -34.27 -7.94 -9.91
N PRO A 606 -35.45 -7.33 -10.11
CA PRO A 606 -35.68 -5.93 -9.75
C PRO A 606 -35.40 -5.58 -8.29
N GLN A 607 -35.55 -6.53 -7.36
CA GLN A 607 -35.27 -6.34 -5.95
C GLN A 607 -33.79 -6.12 -5.61
N ARG A 608 -32.87 -6.37 -6.55
CA ARG A 608 -31.40 -6.21 -6.37
C ARG A 608 -30.79 -5.11 -7.23
N ASN A 609 -31.65 -4.44 -8.00
CA ASN A 609 -31.26 -3.37 -8.89
C ASN A 609 -31.60 -2.03 -8.24
N PHE A 610 -30.62 -1.14 -8.21
CA PHE A 610 -30.72 0.16 -7.57
C PHE A 610 -30.41 1.28 -8.54
N ILE A 611 -31.02 2.43 -8.33
CA ILE A 611 -30.64 3.70 -8.93
C ILE A 611 -29.89 4.46 -7.84
N ILE A 612 -28.63 4.80 -8.10
CA ILE A 612 -27.83 5.68 -7.24
C ILE A 612 -27.91 7.08 -7.83
N GLU A 613 -28.78 7.91 -7.25
CA GLU A 613 -28.95 9.31 -7.64
C GLU A 613 -28.04 10.16 -6.75
N ILE A 614 -26.86 10.55 -7.27
CA ILE A 614 -25.96 11.48 -6.58
C ILE A 614 -26.70 12.79 -6.30
N LYS A 615 -26.72 13.22 -5.04
CA LYS A 615 -27.34 14.47 -4.60
C LYS A 615 -26.51 15.64 -5.13
N ILE A 616 -26.94 16.22 -6.25
CA ILE A 616 -26.24 17.34 -6.88
C ILE A 616 -26.65 18.64 -6.19
N GLU A 617 -25.93 19.11 -5.17
CA GLU A 617 -26.17 20.45 -4.61
C GLU A 617 -24.93 21.23 -4.15
N ASP A 618 -23.75 21.09 -4.77
CA ASP A 618 -22.66 22.09 -4.64
C ASP A 618 -21.61 21.90 -5.77
N LYS A 619 -21.83 22.52 -6.94
CA LYS A 619 -20.83 22.62 -8.04
C LYS A 619 -20.18 23.98 -8.06
N LEU A 620 -18.95 24.08 -8.59
CA LEU A 620 -18.31 25.35 -8.92
C LEU A 620 -19.09 26.01 -10.07
N VAL A 621 -19.75 27.13 -9.74
CA VAL A 621 -20.55 27.93 -10.67
C VAL A 621 -19.83 29.26 -10.90
N LEU A 622 -19.48 29.52 -12.16
CA LEU A 622 -18.98 30.84 -12.56
C LEU A 622 -20.11 31.86 -12.52
N LYS A 623 -19.81 33.06 -12.06
CA LYS A 623 -20.71 34.20 -12.14
C LYS A 623 -21.10 34.44 -13.59
N LYS A 624 -22.33 34.90 -13.80
CA LYS A 624 -22.88 35.16 -15.14
C LYS A 624 -22.05 36.17 -15.96
N ASP A 625 -21.34 37.08 -15.30
CA ASP A 625 -20.49 38.11 -15.89
C ASP A 625 -18.99 37.75 -15.91
N SER A 626 -18.62 36.55 -15.47
CA SER A 626 -17.24 36.06 -15.56
C SER A 626 -16.78 35.95 -17.01
N SER A 627 -15.56 36.42 -17.30
CA SER A 627 -14.91 36.23 -18.60
C SER A 627 -14.18 34.88 -18.72
N PHE A 628 -14.26 34.02 -17.70
CA PHE A 628 -13.61 32.71 -17.71
C PHE A 628 -14.47 31.66 -18.42
N ILE A 629 -13.82 30.70 -19.05
CA ILE A 629 -14.51 29.62 -19.78
C ILE A 629 -14.28 28.31 -19.04
N LYS A 630 -15.36 27.73 -18.51
CA LYS A 630 -15.35 26.37 -17.94
C LYS A 630 -15.74 25.38 -19.02
N ASP A 631 -14.83 24.46 -19.35
CA ASP A 631 -15.05 23.38 -20.33
C ASP A 631 -14.64 22.03 -19.71
N GLY A 632 -15.65 21.24 -19.36
CA GLY A 632 -15.49 20.00 -18.61
C GLY A 632 -14.74 20.23 -17.30
N ALA A 633 -13.58 19.58 -17.16
CA ALA A 633 -12.72 19.67 -15.99
C ALA A 633 -11.73 20.86 -16.03
N ASN A 634 -11.74 21.69 -17.09
CA ASN A 634 -10.79 22.78 -17.27
C ASN A 634 -11.47 24.16 -17.11
N LEU A 635 -10.73 25.10 -16.55
CA LEU A 635 -11.09 26.52 -16.45
C LEU A 635 -10.03 27.35 -17.18
N TYR A 636 -10.41 27.93 -18.31
CA TYR A 636 -9.55 28.82 -19.08
C TYR A 636 -9.67 30.25 -18.56
N ILE A 637 -8.53 30.82 -18.18
CA ILE A 637 -8.42 32.19 -17.66
C ILE A 637 -7.31 32.96 -18.40
N SER A 638 -7.28 34.28 -18.25
CA SER A 638 -6.19 35.13 -18.74
C SER A 638 -4.95 35.04 -17.84
N SER A 639 -3.77 35.39 -18.37
CA SER A 639 -2.55 35.47 -17.57
C SER A 639 -2.57 36.66 -16.60
N ASN A 640 -1.65 36.65 -15.63
CA ASN A 640 -1.50 37.65 -14.57
C ASN A 640 -2.70 37.74 -13.60
N GLN A 641 -3.50 36.67 -13.46
CA GLN A 641 -4.56 36.60 -12.47
C GLN A 641 -3.99 36.21 -11.10
N THR A 642 -4.50 36.83 -10.05
CA THR A 642 -4.23 36.42 -8.66
C THR A 642 -5.31 35.46 -8.16
N VAL A 643 -5.00 34.70 -7.11
CA VAL A 643 -5.96 33.79 -6.47
C VAL A 643 -7.22 34.52 -6.04
N GLY A 644 -7.08 35.70 -5.44
CA GLY A 644 -8.22 36.54 -5.04
C GLY A 644 -9.12 36.92 -6.21
N ASN A 645 -8.53 37.26 -7.35
CA ASN A 645 -9.29 37.60 -8.56
C ASN A 645 -10.01 36.36 -9.11
N VAL A 646 -9.33 35.22 -9.21
CA VAL A 646 -9.94 33.99 -9.74
C VAL A 646 -11.13 33.55 -8.88
N ILE A 647 -10.95 33.51 -7.55
CA ILE A 647 -12.02 33.15 -6.59
C ILE A 647 -13.22 34.09 -6.72
N SER A 648 -12.98 35.39 -6.95
CA SER A 648 -14.07 36.38 -7.06
C SER A 648 -15.01 36.17 -8.25
N ASN A 649 -14.64 35.32 -9.21
CA ASN A 649 -15.44 34.98 -10.40
C ASN A 649 -16.41 33.79 -10.18
N PHE A 650 -16.46 33.22 -8.97
CA PHE A 650 -17.41 32.15 -8.63
C PHE A 650 -18.56 32.67 -7.76
N ASP A 651 -19.76 32.11 -7.94
CA ASP A 651 -20.94 32.38 -7.10
C ASP A 651 -20.85 31.65 -5.74
N ASN A 652 -19.97 30.66 -5.62
CA ASN A 652 -19.77 29.88 -4.41
C ASN A 652 -19.03 30.68 -3.31
N THR A 653 -19.40 30.44 -2.05
CA THR A 653 -18.86 31.18 -0.89
C THR A 653 -17.62 30.56 -0.25
N LYS A 654 -17.29 29.30 -0.55
CA LYS A 654 -16.15 28.56 0.02
C LYS A 654 -15.21 27.99 -1.07
N VAL A 655 -14.67 28.86 -1.91
CA VAL A 655 -13.73 28.49 -2.99
C VAL A 655 -12.29 28.72 -2.53
N SER A 656 -11.40 27.79 -2.86
CA SER A 656 -9.96 27.91 -2.65
C SER A 656 -9.21 27.49 -3.92
N ILE A 657 -7.92 27.81 -4.01
CA ILE A 657 -7.05 27.38 -5.11
C ILE A 657 -5.90 26.60 -4.53
N LEU A 658 -5.63 25.43 -5.10
CA LEU A 658 -4.40 24.68 -4.87
C LEU A 658 -3.40 25.02 -5.97
N LYS A 659 -2.13 25.19 -5.59
CA LYS A 659 -1.01 25.21 -6.53
C LYS A 659 -0.84 23.83 -7.16
N SER A 660 -0.04 23.76 -8.21
CA SER A 660 0.28 22.49 -8.89
C SER A 660 0.96 21.45 -7.99
N ASP A 661 1.59 21.88 -6.89
CA ASP A 661 2.18 21.02 -5.86
C ASP A 661 1.19 20.55 -4.77
N GLY A 662 -0.09 20.95 -4.86
CA GLY A 662 -1.15 20.58 -3.93
C GLY A 662 -1.27 21.47 -2.69
N THR A 663 -0.41 22.48 -2.51
CA THR A 663 -0.51 23.44 -1.41
C THR A 663 -1.62 24.48 -1.65
N ILE A 664 -2.25 24.97 -0.58
CA ILE A 664 -3.25 26.05 -0.68
C ILE A 664 -2.53 27.36 -1.05
N ALA A 665 -3.01 28.03 -2.09
CA ALA A 665 -2.46 29.29 -2.58
C ALA A 665 -3.02 30.49 -1.81
N GLU A 666 -2.17 31.47 -1.52
CA GLU A 666 -2.55 32.70 -0.83
C GLU A 666 -3.25 33.67 -1.79
N LYS A 667 -4.13 34.54 -1.28
CA LYS A 667 -4.94 35.44 -2.14
C LYS A 667 -4.12 36.34 -3.09
N SER A 668 -2.89 36.67 -2.71
CA SER A 668 -1.96 37.50 -3.49
C SER A 668 -1.17 36.73 -4.55
N ASP A 669 -1.15 35.39 -4.48
CA ASP A 669 -0.35 34.58 -5.37
C ASP A 669 -0.88 34.66 -6.81
N TYR A 670 0.02 34.64 -7.79
CA TYR A 670 -0.35 34.44 -9.18
C TYR A 670 -0.79 33.00 -9.41
N VAL A 671 -1.74 32.84 -10.31
CA VAL A 671 -2.34 31.54 -10.63
C VAL A 671 -1.96 31.17 -12.05
N GLY A 672 -1.19 30.08 -12.18
CA GLY A 672 -0.77 29.56 -13.46
C GLY A 672 -1.34 28.19 -13.79
N THR A 673 -1.04 27.76 -15.02
CA THR A 673 -1.46 26.46 -15.58
C THR A 673 -1.14 25.31 -14.62
N GLY A 674 -2.14 24.44 -14.38
CA GLY A 674 -2.00 23.29 -13.47
C GLY A 674 -2.45 23.56 -12.04
N SER A 675 -2.68 24.81 -11.65
CA SER A 675 -3.40 25.13 -10.41
C SER A 675 -4.84 24.61 -10.46
N THR A 676 -5.45 24.33 -9.32
CA THR A 676 -6.81 23.76 -9.26
C THR A 676 -7.73 24.60 -8.39
N VAL A 677 -8.85 25.07 -8.94
CA VAL A 677 -9.93 25.66 -8.14
C VAL A 677 -10.69 24.53 -7.46
N ILE A 678 -10.90 24.66 -6.16
CA ILE A 678 -11.64 23.68 -5.36
C ILE A 678 -12.76 24.34 -4.59
N LEU A 679 -13.90 23.66 -4.51
CA LEU A 679 -15.00 23.98 -3.61
C LEU A 679 -14.83 23.11 -2.35
N ILE A 680 -14.46 23.71 -1.21
CA ILE A 680 -14.36 23.02 0.07
C ILE A 680 -15.47 23.50 0.99
N LYS A 681 -16.24 22.58 1.58
CA LYS A 681 -17.17 22.89 2.67
C LYS A 681 -16.90 21.94 3.82
N ASP A 682 -16.62 22.52 4.99
CA ASP A 682 -16.40 21.79 6.25
C ASP A 682 -15.29 20.73 6.14
N GLY A 683 -14.21 21.08 5.43
CA GLY A 683 -13.05 20.21 5.20
C GLY A 683 -13.20 19.20 4.07
N ILE A 684 -14.35 19.16 3.39
CA ILE A 684 -14.67 18.21 2.31
C ILE A 684 -14.63 18.91 0.96
N LYS A 685 -13.99 18.30 -0.05
CA LYS A 685 -13.94 18.79 -1.44
C LYS A 685 -15.19 18.32 -2.22
N TYR A 686 -15.95 19.25 -2.81
CA TYR A 686 -17.22 18.99 -3.51
C TYR A 686 -17.13 19.06 -5.04
N ASP A 687 -16.30 19.97 -5.56
CA ASP A 687 -16.05 20.13 -7.01
C ASP A 687 -14.65 20.70 -7.22
N SER A 688 -14.08 20.45 -8.40
CA SER A 688 -12.82 21.07 -8.80
C SER A 688 -12.66 21.22 -10.29
N VAL A 689 -11.95 22.27 -10.69
CA VAL A 689 -11.53 22.50 -12.07
C VAL A 689 -10.05 22.88 -12.13
N THR A 690 -9.34 22.32 -13.11
CA THR A 690 -7.94 22.63 -13.37
C THR A 690 -7.84 23.90 -14.22
N ILE A 691 -6.98 24.82 -13.80
CA ILE A 691 -6.76 26.10 -14.46
C ILE A 691 -5.81 25.91 -15.64
N ILE A 692 -6.19 26.48 -16.79
CA ILE A 692 -5.37 26.57 -17.98
C ILE A 692 -5.21 28.05 -18.34
N VAL A 693 -3.97 28.53 -18.33
CA VAL A 693 -3.61 29.87 -18.83
C VAL A 693 -2.93 29.66 -20.18
N LYS A 694 -3.62 30.00 -21.28
CA LYS A 694 -3.05 29.82 -22.62
C LYS A 694 -1.75 30.61 -22.76
N GLY A 695 -0.68 29.93 -23.15
CA GLY A 695 0.66 30.48 -23.29
C GLY A 695 1.55 30.37 -22.05
N ASP A 696 1.01 30.00 -20.88
CA ASP A 696 1.76 29.75 -19.64
C ASP A 696 1.94 28.24 -19.49
N VAL A 697 3.12 27.72 -19.85
CA VAL A 697 3.43 26.29 -19.84
C VAL A 697 4.37 25.88 -18.71
N ASP A 698 4.90 26.85 -17.96
CA ASP A 698 5.65 26.58 -16.74
C ASP A 698 4.82 26.70 -15.45
N GLY A 699 3.61 27.24 -15.56
CA GLY A 699 2.61 27.29 -14.51
C GLY A 699 2.80 28.46 -13.55
N ASP A 700 3.59 29.48 -13.90
CA ASP A 700 3.87 30.63 -13.03
C ASP A 700 2.80 31.74 -13.11
N GLY A 701 1.84 31.60 -14.03
CA GLY A 701 0.72 32.52 -14.24
C GLY A 701 1.05 33.71 -15.13
N LYS A 702 2.27 33.80 -15.66
CA LYS A 702 2.73 34.82 -16.61
C LYS A 702 3.00 34.17 -17.96
N ILE A 703 3.13 35.01 -18.98
CA ILE A 703 3.50 34.55 -20.32
C ILE A 703 4.75 35.32 -20.70
N ASP A 704 5.90 34.66 -20.64
CA ASP A 704 7.18 35.31 -20.88
C ASP A 704 8.14 34.49 -21.77
N SER A 705 9.41 34.88 -21.77
CA SER A 705 10.43 34.21 -22.57
C SER A 705 10.63 32.74 -22.22
N THR A 706 10.36 32.36 -20.97
CA THR A 706 10.48 30.99 -20.46
C THR A 706 9.46 30.10 -21.14
N ASP A 707 8.19 30.52 -21.19
CA ASP A 707 7.13 29.79 -21.89
C ASP A 707 7.42 29.64 -23.37
N TYR A 708 7.81 30.75 -24.00
CA TYR A 708 8.20 30.74 -25.41
C TYR A 708 9.29 29.68 -25.69
N LEU A 709 10.33 29.64 -24.86
CA LEU A 709 11.42 28.68 -24.99
C LEU A 709 10.96 27.24 -24.74
N ARG A 710 10.07 27.00 -23.77
CA ARG A 710 9.53 25.67 -23.48
C ARG A 710 8.63 25.16 -24.61
N ILE A 711 7.72 25.97 -25.12
CA ILE A 711 6.85 25.58 -26.26
C ILE A 711 7.70 25.34 -27.51
N LYS A 712 8.68 26.22 -27.80
CA LYS A 712 9.62 26.02 -28.91
C LYS A 712 10.40 24.71 -28.75
N SER A 713 10.90 24.42 -27.55
CA SER A 713 11.65 23.21 -27.24
C SER A 713 10.79 21.95 -27.39
N ALA A 714 9.50 22.03 -27.02
CA ALA A 714 8.55 20.95 -27.20
C ALA A 714 8.25 20.70 -28.69
N PHE A 715 8.04 21.77 -29.45
CA PHE A 715 7.84 21.71 -30.91
C PHE A 715 9.03 21.09 -31.64
N VAL A 716 10.27 21.44 -31.27
CA VAL A 716 11.48 20.85 -31.88
C VAL A 716 11.87 19.47 -31.29
N GLY A 717 11.05 18.92 -30.38
CA GLY A 717 11.24 17.59 -29.80
C GLY A 717 12.35 17.48 -28.75
N MET A 718 12.82 18.60 -28.19
CA MET A 718 13.86 18.61 -27.15
C MET A 718 13.30 18.31 -25.75
N ILE A 719 12.02 18.62 -25.50
CA ILE A 719 11.33 18.31 -24.24
C ILE A 719 9.93 17.74 -24.53
N SER A 720 9.35 17.04 -23.55
CA SER A 720 7.94 16.65 -23.57
C SER A 720 7.17 17.48 -22.57
N LEU A 721 5.99 17.97 -22.96
CA LEU A 721 5.05 18.64 -22.07
C LEU A 721 4.01 17.63 -21.55
N ASP A 722 3.59 17.79 -20.29
CA ASP A 722 2.46 17.04 -19.75
C ASP A 722 1.14 17.45 -20.43
N SER A 723 0.06 16.72 -20.15
CA SER A 723 -1.24 16.93 -20.80
C SER A 723 -1.85 18.31 -20.53
N THR A 724 -1.59 18.91 -19.37
CA THR A 724 -2.10 20.23 -18.98
C THR A 724 -1.30 21.33 -19.66
N SER A 725 0.03 21.24 -19.62
CA SER A 725 0.95 22.14 -20.29
C SER A 725 0.78 22.10 -21.81
N LYS A 726 0.40 20.96 -22.39
CA LYS A 726 0.03 20.86 -23.82
C LYS A 726 -1.20 21.69 -24.19
N LYS A 727 -2.22 21.71 -23.33
CA LYS A 727 -3.43 22.55 -23.54
C LYS A 727 -3.11 24.03 -23.44
N ALA A 728 -2.19 24.41 -22.55
CA ALA A 728 -1.72 25.80 -22.47
C ALA A 728 -0.85 26.18 -23.67
N ALA A 729 -0.05 25.25 -24.20
CA ALA A 729 0.77 25.44 -25.39
C ALA A 729 -0.06 25.57 -26.68
N ASP A 730 -1.20 24.89 -26.77
CA ASP A 730 -2.12 24.94 -27.91
C ASP A 730 -2.97 26.22 -27.90
N ILE A 731 -2.44 27.27 -28.54
CA ILE A 731 -3.03 28.61 -28.53
C ILE A 731 -4.28 28.66 -29.41
N ASP A 732 -4.28 27.94 -30.53
CA ASP A 732 -5.36 27.97 -31.51
C ASP A 732 -6.43 26.90 -31.31
N SER A 733 -6.22 25.99 -30.35
CA SER A 733 -7.14 24.92 -29.97
C SER A 733 -7.39 23.88 -31.06
N ASN A 734 -6.37 23.59 -31.88
CA ASN A 734 -6.42 22.56 -32.91
C ASN A 734 -5.91 21.18 -32.41
N ASN A 735 -5.51 21.08 -31.14
CA ASN A 735 -4.90 19.92 -30.48
C ASN A 735 -3.51 19.50 -30.99
N ILE A 736 -2.82 20.39 -31.71
CA ILE A 736 -1.48 20.16 -32.30
C ILE A 736 -0.61 21.36 -31.93
N ILE A 737 0.52 21.10 -31.26
CA ILE A 737 1.51 22.15 -30.99
C ILE A 737 2.36 22.32 -32.24
N ASP A 738 2.15 23.42 -32.97
CA ASP A 738 2.85 23.68 -34.21
C ASP A 738 3.52 25.07 -34.26
N THR A 739 3.97 25.46 -35.45
CA THR A 739 4.64 26.75 -35.66
C THR A 739 3.78 27.96 -35.31
N THR A 740 2.47 27.82 -35.43
CA THR A 740 1.48 28.86 -35.15
C THR A 740 1.47 29.20 -33.67
N ASP A 741 1.53 28.20 -32.79
CA ASP A 741 1.43 28.37 -31.35
C ASP A 741 2.61 29.13 -30.77
N TYR A 742 3.83 28.66 -31.01
CA TYR A 742 5.01 29.33 -30.47
C TYR A 742 5.22 30.71 -31.10
N MET A 743 4.76 30.95 -32.33
CA MET A 743 4.81 32.27 -32.96
C MET A 743 3.79 33.23 -32.34
N ARG A 744 2.62 32.74 -31.92
CA ARG A 744 1.62 33.55 -31.19
C ARG A 744 2.09 33.88 -29.78
N VAL A 745 2.71 32.94 -29.06
CA VAL A 745 3.33 33.21 -27.75
C VAL A 745 4.47 34.21 -27.87
N LYS A 746 5.35 34.05 -28.87
CA LYS A 746 6.40 35.03 -29.19
C LYS A 746 5.82 36.41 -29.46
N SER A 747 4.78 36.49 -30.28
CA SER A 747 4.16 37.77 -30.64
C SER A 747 3.46 38.42 -29.45
N HIS A 748 2.92 37.62 -28.52
CA HIS A 748 2.30 38.11 -27.29
C HIS A 748 3.31 38.72 -26.33
N PHE A 749 4.39 37.98 -26.04
CA PHE A 749 5.50 38.47 -25.24
C PHE A 749 6.13 39.76 -25.83
N LEU A 750 6.16 39.89 -27.16
CA LEU A 750 6.65 41.10 -27.85
C LEU A 750 5.62 42.24 -27.94
N GLY A 751 4.42 42.08 -27.37
CA GLY A 751 3.36 43.09 -27.37
C GLY A 751 2.61 43.26 -28.70
N ASN A 752 2.82 42.36 -29.66
CA ASN A 752 2.25 42.43 -31.02
C ASN A 752 1.00 41.55 -31.20
N TYR A 753 0.61 40.78 -30.20
CA TYR A 753 -0.53 39.87 -30.24
C TYR A 753 -1.15 39.70 -28.86
N ASN A 754 -2.47 39.55 -28.75
CA ASN A 754 -3.11 39.23 -27.48
C ASN A 754 -3.73 37.83 -27.52
N ILE A 755 -3.20 36.92 -26.71
CA ILE A 755 -3.67 35.53 -26.62
C ILE A 755 -5.10 35.45 -26.03
N THR A 756 -5.52 36.42 -25.23
CA THR A 756 -6.80 36.37 -24.50
C THR A 756 -8.02 36.84 -25.29
N ASN A 757 -7.86 37.27 -26.56
CA ASN A 757 -8.96 37.79 -27.38
C ASN A 757 -9.48 36.73 -28.36
N LYS A 758 -10.13 35.67 -27.87
CA LYS A 758 -11.13 34.90 -28.62
C LYS A 758 -12.15 34.26 -27.71
#